data_AF-A0A8H3C4J6-F1
#
_entry.id   AF-A0A8H3C4J6-F1
#
_cell.length_a   1.000
_cell.length_b   1.000
_cell.length_c   1.000
_cell.angle_alpha   90.00
_cell.angle_beta   90.00
_cell.angle_gamma   90.00
#
_symmetry.space_group_name_H-M   'P 1'
#
loop_
_entity.id
_entity.type
_entity.pdbx_description
1 polymer ?
#
loop_
_entity_poly.entity_id
_entity_poly.type
_entity_poly.pdbx_seq_one_letter_code
_entity_poly.pdbx_strand_id
1 'polypeptide(L)'
;MWYLASGGSLLVLAAHTVVAQSFTPRSWDDAYALAQAKVAQMTIDEKVGVVTGQGQFSSRCIGNTHAVERLGIPAFCMNDGPAGIRAVKNVTGFPTGINAASTFSRRLMRARGKAIGEEFRGKGIHIFLGPAMDIMRSPKAGRAWESFGPDPYLNGEGAYETIMGVQGAGVTACAKHLIGNNQEHYRYTYSSDIDDRTLHEVYWYPFLRSIDADPGAVMCAYNRNNGTYSCGDPALLGPNGLLRKESNFRGLVMSDWGATHDNAATYANAGLDMEQPGDWILIGGGIYGNGLKNAVNNGSVNTTRLDEMVARSIAPWQADSGFPETSFDAQKPDGSGSLNLNVNVRTAEHTALVKEIASASAVLLKNSRTGTSGRGLPLALPKSIAIIGQDAKKGSTDCRLNECNDGTMSIGWGSGSNSLDFLIPPYDAFVSRVAAQGNKTTISASLSNDIDAGVAAARGKDVAVVFANAMSVLEISVTETTSTFGTRADLWQVFIERVAAVNNNTIVVIHSVGPVIMNWVSHPNITGLIYAGAPGEQTGPSIVDVVYGDYNPQGRLPFAVGKSETDYNTNILYNSLPNPTISYTEKLLLDYKYMASAGITPLFDFGYGLTYGGKFDYSGLSITSTSTGYTVTFKVTNSGTQKATEIAQLYLGFPASAGEPPKNLRGFEEVPLEVGASSTVTLKLSTREISVWDTPSRSWKRPTGTFTAYVGYSQCLPGAATTSTTKPITSTSTTVPVTSKTTTSTPPSGTPIPGVKYWFSFGDSYTQTGFDINGVKPAVGNPLGNPTYPGYTACGSVPNWVDLVTTKYNTSTLLTYNFAYGGATIDASLVKPYTPEVQSLTDQVNSFLANKAVAPWTGSNSLFSVFIGINDIGNSWYQSGDRGAFSEVLLDSYFGLIKKIYDVGGRNFLFVNVPHVDRSPLMLAQPADSRQAEAAVIDGFNAKLAARVSAFASANSGVKTWIYSSAAKLDTLLNSPGTYGFQDATSYGSASNLMWCNDYHVSSGVHDYFAKDVATLLKGSFTRR
;
A
#
# COMPACT_ATOMS: atom_id res chain seq x y z
N MET A 1 18.50 -51.99 7.23
CA MET A 1 18.65 -53.17 6.35
C MET A 1 17.77 -52.95 5.13
N TRP A 2 18.40 -52.89 3.94
CA TRP A 2 17.95 -53.29 2.58
C TRP A 2 16.43 -53.40 2.30
N TYR A 3 15.84 -52.77 1.27
CA TYR A 3 16.17 -52.93 -0.16
C TYR A 3 15.66 -51.77 -1.04
N LEU A 4 16.46 -51.43 -2.06
CA LEU A 4 16.13 -50.66 -3.26
C LEU A 4 15.40 -51.53 -4.30
N ALA A 5 14.44 -50.97 -5.05
CA ALA A 5 14.21 -51.32 -6.45
C ALA A 5 13.48 -50.17 -7.16
N SER A 6 14.26 -49.37 -7.88
CA SER A 6 13.86 -48.32 -8.80
C SER A 6 13.47 -48.91 -10.16
N GLY A 7 12.26 -48.64 -10.62
CA GLY A 7 11.82 -48.79 -12.01
C GLY A 7 11.22 -47.47 -12.47
N GLY A 8 12.02 -46.66 -13.17
CA GLY A 8 11.61 -45.35 -13.66
C GLY A 8 10.76 -45.45 -14.93
N SER A 9 9.59 -44.85 -14.91
CA SER A 9 8.91 -44.34 -16.11
C SER A 9 9.04 -42.82 -16.09
N LEU A 10 9.75 -42.27 -17.08
CA LEU A 10 9.80 -40.83 -17.33
C LEU A 10 8.38 -40.32 -17.67
N LEU A 11 7.69 -39.77 -16.67
CA LEU A 11 6.70 -38.74 -16.91
C LEU A 11 7.46 -37.41 -16.99
N VAL A 12 7.53 -36.85 -18.19
CA VAL A 12 7.94 -35.47 -18.42
C VAL A 12 6.92 -34.58 -17.70
N LEU A 13 7.18 -34.24 -16.44
CA LEU A 13 6.56 -33.08 -15.81
C LEU A 13 7.16 -31.86 -16.52
N ALA A 14 6.42 -31.31 -17.48
CA ALA A 14 6.62 -29.94 -17.90
C ALA A 14 6.26 -29.05 -16.70
N ALA A 15 7.25 -28.80 -15.84
CA ALA A 15 7.21 -27.73 -14.87
C ALA A 15 7.11 -26.43 -15.66
N HIS A 16 5.88 -25.98 -15.91
CA HIS A 16 5.61 -24.61 -16.31
C HIS A 16 5.99 -23.75 -15.12
N THR A 17 7.26 -23.35 -15.08
CA THR A 17 7.68 -22.18 -14.33
C THR A 17 6.96 -21.01 -14.99
N VAL A 18 5.80 -20.63 -14.44
CA VAL A 18 5.16 -19.36 -14.76
C VAL A 18 6.12 -18.30 -14.24
N VAL A 19 6.99 -17.82 -15.12
CA VAL A 19 7.68 -16.56 -14.92
C VAL A 19 6.58 -15.51 -14.86
N ALA A 20 6.23 -15.07 -13.66
CA ALA A 20 5.31 -13.96 -13.48
C ALA A 20 5.92 -12.74 -14.19
N GLN A 21 5.42 -12.43 -15.38
CA GLN A 21 5.72 -11.17 -16.04
C GLN A 21 5.28 -10.06 -15.09
N SER A 22 6.20 -9.17 -14.72
CA SER A 22 5.88 -8.01 -13.90
C SER A 22 4.91 -7.11 -14.68
N PHE A 23 3.66 -7.03 -14.23
CA PHE A 23 2.69 -6.09 -14.79
C PHE A 23 3.21 -4.66 -14.54
N THR A 24 3.44 -3.91 -15.61
CA THR A 24 3.85 -2.51 -15.52
C THR A 24 2.66 -1.62 -15.87
N PRO A 25 2.14 -0.84 -14.91
CA PRO A 25 1.09 0.13 -15.19
C PRO A 25 1.57 1.24 -16.14
N ARG A 26 0.88 1.43 -17.26
CA ARG A 26 0.91 2.60 -18.14
C ARG A 26 0.45 3.84 -17.39
N SER A 27 0.92 5.00 -17.85
CA SER A 27 0.35 6.27 -17.43
C SER A 27 -1.12 6.35 -17.88
N TRP A 28 -1.93 7.15 -17.19
CA TRP A 28 -3.30 7.39 -17.64
C TRP A 28 -3.34 8.04 -19.02
N ASP A 29 -2.41 8.93 -19.36
CA ASP A 29 -2.42 9.58 -20.68
C ASP A 29 -2.23 8.55 -21.80
N ASP A 30 -1.30 7.61 -21.63
CA ASP A 30 -1.12 6.50 -22.57
C ASP A 30 -2.34 5.57 -22.61
N ALA A 31 -2.87 5.22 -21.43
CA ALA A 31 -4.05 4.38 -21.31
C ALA A 31 -5.27 5.01 -22.01
N TYR A 32 -5.47 6.32 -21.84
CA TYR A 32 -6.52 7.08 -22.50
C TYR A 32 -6.31 7.22 -24.00
N ALA A 33 -5.08 7.45 -24.46
CA ALA A 33 -4.78 7.53 -25.88
C ALA A 33 -5.12 6.20 -26.59
N LEU A 34 -4.73 5.08 -26.00
CA LEU A 34 -5.06 3.74 -26.50
C LEU A 34 -6.57 3.47 -26.46
N ALA A 35 -7.22 3.83 -25.36
CA ALA A 35 -8.67 3.70 -25.20
C ALA A 35 -9.42 4.49 -26.27
N GLN A 36 -9.13 5.78 -26.42
CA GLN A 36 -9.78 6.67 -27.38
C GLN A 36 -9.59 6.20 -28.82
N ALA A 37 -8.40 5.70 -29.17
CA ALA A 37 -8.14 5.13 -30.50
C ALA A 37 -9.05 3.91 -30.81
N LYS A 38 -9.40 3.11 -29.80
CA LYS A 38 -10.36 2.00 -29.93
C LYS A 38 -11.80 2.50 -29.96
N VAL A 39 -12.17 3.43 -29.08
CA VAL A 39 -13.52 4.03 -29.02
C VAL A 39 -13.91 4.68 -30.34
N ALA A 40 -12.97 5.37 -30.99
CA ALA A 40 -13.19 6.00 -32.30
C ALA A 40 -13.60 5.01 -33.40
N GLN A 41 -13.26 3.73 -33.25
CA GLN A 41 -13.60 2.68 -34.20
C GLN A 41 -14.90 1.96 -33.86
N MET A 42 -15.52 2.19 -32.70
CA MET A 42 -16.72 1.48 -32.23
C MET A 42 -18.00 2.05 -32.81
N THR A 43 -18.95 1.16 -33.11
CA THR A 43 -20.36 1.50 -33.32
C THR A 43 -21.02 1.92 -32.00
N ILE A 44 -22.18 2.57 -32.08
CA ILE A 44 -22.95 2.92 -30.88
C ILE A 44 -23.33 1.69 -30.04
N ASP A 45 -23.62 0.56 -30.69
CA ASP A 45 -24.02 -0.67 -30.00
C ASP A 45 -22.87 -1.31 -29.23
N GLU A 46 -21.66 -1.30 -29.80
CA GLU A 46 -20.46 -1.74 -29.09
C GLU A 46 -20.12 -0.81 -27.93
N LYS A 47 -20.24 0.52 -28.11
CA LYS A 47 -20.03 1.50 -27.03
C LYS A 47 -21.00 1.27 -25.87
N VAL A 48 -22.29 1.16 -26.17
CA VAL A 48 -23.35 0.88 -25.16
C VAL A 48 -23.11 -0.47 -24.47
N GLY A 49 -22.69 -1.49 -25.22
CA GLY A 49 -22.37 -2.80 -24.67
C GLY A 49 -21.19 -2.82 -23.70
N VAL A 50 -20.16 -2.00 -23.91
CA VAL A 50 -19.02 -1.90 -22.99
C VAL A 50 -19.43 -1.32 -21.64
N VAL A 51 -20.39 -0.40 -21.62
CA VAL A 51 -20.82 0.34 -20.41
C VAL A 51 -22.07 -0.24 -19.73
N THR A 52 -22.63 -1.31 -20.28
CA THR A 52 -23.82 -1.98 -19.73
C THR A 52 -23.44 -3.41 -19.37
N GLY A 53 -23.77 -3.85 -18.16
CA GLY A 53 -23.61 -5.25 -17.79
C GLY A 53 -24.55 -6.17 -18.58
N GLN A 54 -24.19 -7.45 -18.69
CA GLN A 54 -24.97 -8.44 -19.45
C GLN A 54 -26.24 -8.94 -18.74
N GLY A 55 -26.46 -8.53 -17.50
CA GLY A 55 -27.55 -8.97 -16.64
C GLY A 55 -27.11 -9.94 -15.54
N GLN A 56 -27.84 -9.92 -14.42
CA GLN A 56 -27.60 -10.81 -13.29
C GLN A 56 -27.86 -12.26 -13.72
N PHE A 57 -26.95 -13.18 -13.36
CA PHE A 57 -27.04 -14.60 -13.76
C PHE A 57 -27.09 -14.83 -15.28
N SER A 58 -26.65 -13.87 -16.08
CA SER A 58 -26.54 -14.02 -17.54
C SER A 58 -25.08 -14.15 -18.01
N SER A 59 -24.13 -14.14 -17.07
CA SER A 59 -22.70 -14.14 -17.34
C SER A 59 -21.91 -15.00 -16.34
N ARG A 60 -20.59 -15.14 -16.56
CA ARG A 60 -19.72 -16.05 -15.81
C ARG A 60 -19.24 -15.47 -14.49
N CYS A 61 -19.09 -14.16 -14.38
CA CYS A 61 -18.66 -13.47 -13.17
C CYS A 61 -19.87 -12.89 -12.44
N ILE A 62 -19.68 -12.24 -11.29
CA ILE A 62 -20.78 -11.53 -10.61
C ILE A 62 -21.35 -10.40 -11.49
N GLY A 63 -20.50 -9.79 -12.33
CA GLY A 63 -20.92 -8.95 -13.45
C GLY A 63 -19.97 -9.09 -14.63
N ASN A 64 -20.49 -8.99 -15.84
CA ASN A 64 -19.70 -8.89 -17.06
C ASN A 64 -20.23 -7.78 -17.95
N THR A 65 -19.35 -7.10 -18.69
CA THR A 65 -19.72 -6.21 -19.81
C THR A 65 -19.79 -6.99 -21.13
N HIS A 66 -20.22 -6.37 -22.23
CA HIS A 66 -20.15 -6.99 -23.55
C HIS A 66 -18.76 -6.79 -24.20
N ALA A 67 -18.25 -7.84 -24.86
CA ALA A 67 -17.00 -7.80 -25.60
C ALA A 67 -17.11 -7.01 -26.90
N VAL A 68 -15.99 -6.49 -27.40
CA VAL A 68 -15.84 -5.93 -28.76
C VAL A 68 -14.75 -6.71 -29.48
N GLU A 69 -15.11 -7.91 -29.92
CA GLU A 69 -14.17 -8.93 -30.43
C GLU A 69 -13.30 -8.41 -31.59
N ARG A 70 -13.89 -7.71 -32.57
CA ARG A 70 -13.13 -7.18 -33.72
C ARG A 70 -12.03 -6.18 -33.32
N LEU A 71 -12.14 -5.59 -32.14
CA LEU A 71 -11.16 -4.63 -31.61
C LEU A 71 -10.26 -5.25 -30.53
N GLY A 72 -10.46 -6.52 -30.20
CA GLY A 72 -9.70 -7.25 -29.17
C GLY A 72 -10.00 -6.80 -27.76
N ILE A 73 -11.21 -6.32 -27.48
CA ILE A 73 -11.64 -5.93 -26.13
C ILE A 73 -12.51 -7.06 -25.57
N PRO A 74 -12.10 -7.73 -24.48
CA PRO A 74 -12.87 -8.82 -23.90
C PRO A 74 -14.11 -8.30 -23.17
N ALA A 75 -15.01 -9.20 -22.81
CA ALA A 75 -15.99 -8.92 -21.78
C ALA A 75 -15.24 -8.73 -20.46
N PHE A 76 -15.31 -7.54 -19.86
CA PHE A 76 -14.74 -7.36 -18.53
C PHE A 76 -15.46 -8.23 -17.54
N CYS A 77 -14.70 -8.80 -16.60
CA CYS A 77 -15.18 -9.69 -15.56
C CYS A 77 -14.99 -8.95 -14.26
N MET A 78 -16.09 -8.69 -13.57
CA MET A 78 -16.15 -8.01 -12.29
C MET A 78 -16.60 -9.04 -11.26
N ASN A 79 -15.81 -9.21 -10.20
CA ASN A 79 -16.12 -10.20 -9.18
C ASN A 79 -15.89 -9.66 -7.77
N ASP A 80 -16.71 -10.15 -6.85
CA ASP A 80 -16.55 -9.96 -5.42
C ASP A 80 -15.46 -10.89 -4.85
N GLY A 81 -14.95 -10.68 -3.64
CA GLY A 81 -15.21 -9.54 -2.77
C GLY A 81 -13.94 -9.06 -2.05
N PRO A 82 -14.03 -8.00 -1.21
CA PRO A 82 -12.91 -7.39 -0.52
C PRO A 82 -12.03 -8.32 0.33
N ALA A 83 -12.52 -9.51 0.69
CA ALA A 83 -11.79 -10.55 1.44
C ALA A 83 -11.36 -11.77 0.60
N GLY A 84 -11.37 -11.67 -0.73
CA GLY A 84 -11.02 -12.78 -1.63
C GLY A 84 -12.17 -13.15 -2.56
N ILE A 85 -11.91 -14.04 -3.51
CA ILE A 85 -12.87 -14.33 -4.60
C ILE A 85 -14.12 -15.01 -4.03
N ARG A 86 -15.28 -14.46 -4.35
CA ARG A 86 -16.61 -14.97 -4.01
C ARG A 86 -17.14 -15.93 -5.08
N ALA A 87 -17.88 -16.96 -4.66
CA ALA A 87 -18.63 -17.86 -5.53
C ALA A 87 -17.77 -18.68 -6.52
N VAL A 88 -16.54 -19.01 -6.10
CA VAL A 88 -15.56 -19.80 -6.88
C VAL A 88 -14.84 -20.80 -5.99
N LYS A 89 -14.47 -21.97 -6.51
CA LYS A 89 -13.64 -22.96 -5.80
C LYS A 89 -12.13 -22.74 -5.98
N ASN A 90 -11.33 -23.38 -5.12
CA ASN A 90 -9.87 -23.42 -5.20
C ASN A 90 -9.23 -22.02 -5.15
N VAL A 91 -9.68 -21.23 -4.18
CA VAL A 91 -9.24 -19.86 -3.87
C VAL A 91 -8.93 -19.76 -2.37
N THR A 92 -8.21 -18.73 -1.96
CA THR A 92 -7.85 -18.50 -0.55
C THR A 92 -8.94 -17.72 0.18
N GLY A 93 -9.28 -18.15 1.39
CA GLY A 93 -10.12 -17.38 2.31
C GLY A 93 -9.34 -16.34 3.11
N PHE A 94 -9.13 -15.13 2.57
CA PHE A 94 -8.34 -14.10 3.26
C PHE A 94 -9.04 -13.48 4.49
N PRO A 95 -8.27 -12.92 5.45
CA PRO A 95 -8.81 -12.14 6.55
C PRO A 95 -9.55 -10.89 6.04
N THR A 96 -10.51 -10.41 6.81
CA THR A 96 -11.31 -9.22 6.49
C THR A 96 -10.51 -7.91 6.50
N GLY A 97 -11.12 -6.82 6.00
CA GLY A 97 -10.54 -5.48 6.06
C GLY A 97 -10.28 -5.05 7.52
N ILE A 98 -11.19 -5.37 8.44
CA ILE A 98 -11.03 -5.02 9.84
C ILE A 98 -9.87 -5.78 10.51
N ASN A 99 -9.60 -7.02 10.12
CA ASN A 99 -8.39 -7.73 10.55
C ASN A 99 -7.13 -7.09 10.00
N ALA A 100 -7.12 -6.69 8.72
CA ALA A 100 -5.99 -5.96 8.15
C ALA A 100 -5.74 -4.64 8.89
N ALA A 101 -6.81 -3.91 9.25
CA ALA A 101 -6.73 -2.72 10.09
C ALA A 101 -6.14 -3.00 11.47
N SER A 102 -6.57 -4.09 12.13
CA SER A 102 -6.05 -4.49 13.45
C SER A 102 -4.56 -4.81 13.47
N THR A 103 -3.93 -5.07 12.31
CA THR A 103 -2.47 -5.24 12.24
C THR A 103 -1.70 -3.93 12.38
N PHE A 104 -2.32 -2.79 12.02
CA PHE A 104 -1.65 -1.49 11.87
C PHE A 104 -0.33 -1.61 11.06
N SER A 105 -0.28 -2.50 10.08
CA SER A 105 0.91 -2.75 9.26
C SER A 105 0.60 -2.50 7.79
N ARG A 106 1.17 -1.41 7.24
CA ARG A 106 1.08 -1.10 5.79
C ARG A 106 1.60 -2.25 4.93
N ARG A 107 2.68 -2.89 5.39
CA ARG A 107 3.26 -4.08 4.76
C ARG A 107 2.22 -5.19 4.60
N LEU A 108 1.49 -5.52 5.67
CA LEU A 108 0.48 -6.58 5.63
C LEU A 108 -0.77 -6.18 4.84
N MET A 109 -1.19 -4.92 4.91
CA MET A 109 -2.30 -4.39 4.10
C MET A 109 -1.98 -4.51 2.58
N ARG A 110 -0.78 -4.11 2.16
CA ARG A 110 -0.34 -4.23 0.75
C ARG A 110 -0.10 -5.67 0.33
N ALA A 111 0.53 -6.49 1.17
CA ALA A 111 0.75 -7.90 0.87
C ALA A 111 -0.58 -8.65 0.67
N ARG A 112 -1.58 -8.36 1.51
CA ARG A 112 -2.95 -8.88 1.35
C ARG A 112 -3.57 -8.45 0.02
N GLY A 113 -3.49 -7.15 -0.31
CA GLY A 113 -3.98 -6.64 -1.59
C GLY A 113 -3.32 -7.31 -2.79
N LYS A 114 -1.99 -7.52 -2.73
CA LYS A 114 -1.23 -8.19 -3.79
C LYS A 114 -1.67 -9.65 -3.97
N ALA A 115 -1.76 -10.43 -2.90
CA ALA A 115 -2.19 -11.83 -2.97
C ALA A 115 -3.63 -11.97 -3.51
N ILE A 116 -4.54 -11.08 -3.08
CA ILE A 116 -5.90 -11.00 -3.65
C ILE A 116 -5.81 -10.71 -5.17
N GLY A 117 -5.04 -9.69 -5.58
CA GLY A 117 -4.86 -9.36 -6.99
C GLY A 117 -4.29 -10.52 -7.83
N GLU A 118 -3.33 -11.27 -7.28
CA GLU A 118 -2.74 -12.44 -7.94
C GLU A 118 -3.77 -13.55 -8.18
N GLU A 119 -4.65 -13.83 -7.21
CA GLU A 119 -5.73 -14.81 -7.38
C GLU A 119 -6.80 -14.33 -8.34
N PHE A 120 -7.19 -13.05 -8.25
CA PHE A 120 -8.16 -12.45 -9.16
C PHE A 120 -7.66 -12.53 -10.60
N ARG A 121 -6.40 -12.15 -10.84
CA ARG A 121 -5.75 -12.33 -12.14
C ARG A 121 -5.73 -13.80 -12.53
N GLY A 122 -5.30 -14.70 -11.65
CA GLY A 122 -5.21 -16.14 -11.95
C GLY A 122 -6.54 -16.80 -12.36
N LYS A 123 -7.69 -16.22 -11.96
CA LYS A 123 -9.03 -16.64 -12.38
C LYS A 123 -9.56 -15.92 -13.62
N GLY A 124 -8.81 -14.97 -14.18
CA GLY A 124 -9.21 -14.14 -15.31
C GLY A 124 -10.25 -13.07 -14.95
N ILE A 125 -10.14 -12.48 -13.74
CA ILE A 125 -11.03 -11.42 -13.26
C ILE A 125 -10.36 -10.06 -13.47
N HIS A 126 -11.01 -9.18 -14.22
CA HIS A 126 -10.47 -7.88 -14.63
C HIS A 126 -10.58 -6.82 -13.54
N ILE A 127 -11.69 -6.82 -12.79
CA ILE A 127 -11.98 -5.83 -11.76
C ILE A 127 -12.29 -6.51 -10.43
N PHE A 128 -11.48 -6.19 -9.43
CA PHE A 128 -11.68 -6.51 -8.03
C PHE A 128 -12.68 -5.52 -7.42
N LEU A 129 -13.83 -6.00 -6.95
CA LEU A 129 -14.86 -5.18 -6.32
C LEU A 129 -14.50 -4.84 -4.85
N GLY A 130 -13.40 -4.13 -4.68
CA GLY A 130 -12.90 -3.61 -3.42
C GLY A 130 -11.64 -2.74 -3.60
N PRO A 131 -11.07 -2.22 -2.50
CA PRO A 131 -11.51 -2.43 -1.11
C PRO A 131 -12.81 -1.68 -0.78
N ALA A 132 -13.48 -2.10 0.30
CA ALA A 132 -14.55 -1.33 0.93
C ALA A 132 -13.96 -0.29 1.88
N MET A 133 -14.61 0.87 2.00
CA MET A 133 -14.14 2.00 2.82
C MET A 133 -15.24 2.63 3.67
N ASP A 134 -16.45 2.07 3.69
CA ASP A 134 -17.53 2.61 4.49
C ASP A 134 -17.09 2.74 5.95
N ILE A 135 -17.10 3.97 6.45
CA ILE A 135 -16.77 4.29 7.84
C ILE A 135 -17.69 3.49 8.76
N MET A 136 -17.14 2.87 9.80
CA MET A 136 -17.92 2.24 10.87
C MET A 136 -18.60 3.30 11.73
N ARG A 137 -19.60 3.99 11.18
CA ARG A 137 -20.33 5.06 11.89
C ARG A 137 -20.98 4.54 13.17
N SER A 138 -21.55 3.34 13.10
CA SER A 138 -22.16 2.64 14.23
C SER A 138 -21.45 1.31 14.48
N PRO A 139 -21.27 0.90 15.75
CA PRO A 139 -20.73 -0.42 16.10
C PRO A 139 -21.60 -1.59 15.58
N LYS A 140 -22.84 -1.30 15.17
CA LYS A 140 -23.82 -2.26 14.63
C LYS A 140 -23.92 -2.26 13.11
N ALA A 141 -23.10 -1.47 12.41
CA ALA A 141 -23.12 -1.42 10.95
C ALA A 141 -22.77 -2.79 10.34
N GLY A 142 -23.69 -3.34 9.53
CA GLY A 142 -23.66 -4.74 9.09
C GLY A 142 -22.45 -5.13 8.23
N ARG A 143 -21.87 -4.17 7.50
CA ARG A 143 -20.77 -4.38 6.55
C ARG A 143 -19.47 -3.70 6.92
N ALA A 144 -19.40 -3.04 8.07
CA ALA A 144 -18.23 -2.26 8.47
C ALA A 144 -16.94 -3.11 8.61
N TRP A 145 -17.08 -4.43 8.73
CA TRP A 145 -15.97 -5.39 8.75
C TRP A 145 -15.28 -5.57 7.40
N GLU A 146 -15.95 -5.26 6.28
CA GLU A 146 -15.36 -5.28 4.94
C GLU A 146 -14.30 -4.19 4.80
N SER A 147 -14.52 -3.08 5.51
CA SER A 147 -13.68 -1.88 5.57
C SER A 147 -12.68 -1.96 6.73
N PHE A 148 -12.06 -0.82 7.09
CA PHE A 148 -10.94 -0.76 8.03
C PHE A 148 -11.27 -0.06 9.37
N GLY A 149 -12.55 0.16 9.68
CA GLY A 149 -13.01 0.73 10.95
C GLY A 149 -13.51 2.18 10.89
N PRO A 150 -13.74 2.81 12.06
CA PRO A 150 -14.32 4.15 12.19
C PRO A 150 -13.33 5.31 11.96
N ASP A 151 -12.01 5.08 12.07
CA ASP A 151 -11.03 6.15 11.91
C ASP A 151 -10.74 6.43 10.42
N PRO A 152 -10.95 7.66 9.93
CA PRO A 152 -10.76 7.98 8.52
C PRO A 152 -9.30 7.85 8.06
N TYR A 153 -8.32 8.11 8.94
CA TYR A 153 -6.90 8.00 8.58
C TYR A 153 -6.50 6.53 8.41
N LEU A 154 -6.78 5.68 9.40
CA LEU A 154 -6.50 4.24 9.32
C LEU A 154 -7.24 3.60 8.13
N ASN A 155 -8.49 4.02 7.90
CA ASN A 155 -9.28 3.51 6.79
C ASN A 155 -8.72 3.91 5.43
N GLY A 156 -8.31 5.18 5.26
CA GLY A 156 -7.63 5.64 4.05
C GLY A 156 -6.28 4.95 3.81
N GLU A 157 -5.49 4.69 4.85
CA GLU A 157 -4.22 3.96 4.71
C GLU A 157 -4.45 2.49 4.30
N GLY A 158 -5.44 1.81 4.90
CA GLY A 158 -5.81 0.45 4.51
C GLY A 158 -6.28 0.36 3.06
N ALA A 159 -7.07 1.33 2.61
CA ALA A 159 -7.54 1.42 1.24
C ALA A 159 -6.39 1.66 0.25
N TYR A 160 -5.53 2.66 0.53
CA TYR A 160 -4.35 2.99 -0.28
C TYR A 160 -3.44 1.77 -0.48
N GLU A 161 -3.07 1.11 0.62
CA GLU A 161 -2.17 -0.04 0.58
C GLU A 161 -2.79 -1.24 -0.15
N THR A 162 -4.08 -1.48 0.02
CA THR A 162 -4.80 -2.56 -0.68
C THR A 162 -4.90 -2.29 -2.18
N ILE A 163 -5.24 -1.08 -2.60
CA ILE A 163 -5.31 -0.68 -4.02
C ILE A 163 -3.94 -0.86 -4.68
N MET A 164 -2.88 -0.36 -4.05
CA MET A 164 -1.51 -0.52 -4.56
C MET A 164 -1.12 -1.99 -4.73
N GLY A 165 -1.52 -2.85 -3.79
CA GLY A 165 -1.29 -4.29 -3.89
C GLY A 165 -2.03 -4.94 -5.07
N VAL A 166 -3.34 -4.71 -5.16
CA VAL A 166 -4.21 -5.32 -6.19
C VAL A 166 -3.78 -4.88 -7.59
N GLN A 167 -3.57 -3.57 -7.80
CA GLN A 167 -3.18 -3.03 -9.11
C GLN A 167 -1.75 -3.40 -9.49
N GLY A 168 -0.88 -3.61 -8.50
CA GLY A 168 0.46 -4.17 -8.72
C GLY A 168 0.45 -5.60 -9.29
N ALA A 169 -0.66 -6.33 -9.16
CA ALA A 169 -0.87 -7.64 -9.78
C ALA A 169 -1.56 -7.56 -11.16
N GLY A 170 -1.86 -6.36 -11.66
CA GLY A 170 -2.52 -6.13 -12.95
C GLY A 170 -4.04 -6.28 -12.95
N VAL A 171 -4.68 -6.25 -11.77
CA VAL A 171 -6.15 -6.23 -11.63
C VAL A 171 -6.60 -4.82 -11.31
N THR A 172 -7.70 -4.36 -11.90
CA THR A 172 -8.26 -3.04 -11.57
C THR A 172 -8.92 -3.09 -10.19
N ALA A 173 -8.49 -2.22 -9.27
CA ALA A 173 -9.16 -2.05 -7.99
C ALA A 173 -10.39 -1.12 -8.14
N CYS A 174 -11.46 -1.43 -7.41
CA CYS A 174 -12.71 -0.68 -7.41
C CYS A 174 -13.05 -0.20 -5.99
N ALA A 175 -12.76 1.06 -5.70
CA ALA A 175 -12.97 1.64 -4.38
C ALA A 175 -14.49 1.81 -4.12
N LYS A 176 -15.05 1.23 -3.03
CA LYS A 176 -16.50 1.23 -2.73
C LYS A 176 -16.86 1.48 -1.25
N HIS A 177 -18.09 1.90 -0.90
CA HIS A 177 -19.18 2.34 -1.77
C HIS A 177 -19.32 3.86 -1.65
N LEU A 178 -19.31 4.57 -2.77
CA LEU A 178 -19.27 6.02 -2.81
C LEU A 178 -20.69 6.63 -2.83
N ILE A 179 -21.22 7.26 -1.77
CA ILE A 179 -20.67 7.44 -0.42
C ILE A 179 -21.78 7.40 0.63
N GLY A 180 -21.42 7.24 1.90
CA GLY A 180 -22.35 7.38 3.02
C GLY A 180 -23.21 6.15 3.26
N ASN A 181 -22.80 4.96 2.76
CA ASN A 181 -23.54 3.71 2.93
C ASN A 181 -23.24 3.05 4.29
N ASN A 182 -23.49 3.75 5.39
CA ASN A 182 -23.01 3.34 6.72
C ASN A 182 -23.99 2.45 7.51
N GLN A 183 -25.14 2.08 6.93
CA GLN A 183 -26.03 1.05 7.46
C GLN A 183 -26.75 0.28 6.33
N GLU A 184 -27.17 -0.95 6.63
CA GLU A 184 -27.89 -1.80 5.66
C GLU A 184 -29.39 -1.54 5.60
N HIS A 185 -30.00 -1.23 6.75
CA HIS A 185 -31.44 -0.98 6.82
C HIS A 185 -31.79 0.21 5.94
N TYR A 186 -32.77 0.03 5.06
CA TYR A 186 -33.23 1.01 4.08
C TYR A 186 -32.17 1.45 3.05
N ARG A 187 -31.03 0.77 2.88
CA ARG A 187 -29.91 1.23 2.02
C ARG A 187 -30.27 1.64 0.59
N TYR A 188 -31.32 1.05 0.01
CA TYR A 188 -31.81 1.41 -1.33
C TYR A 188 -32.66 2.68 -1.36
N THR A 189 -32.98 3.25 -0.20
CA THR A 189 -34.00 4.31 -0.05
C THR A 189 -33.61 5.39 0.93
N TYR A 190 -32.74 5.16 1.93
CA TYR A 190 -32.41 6.23 2.88
C TYR A 190 -31.55 7.32 2.25
N SER A 191 -31.58 8.51 2.86
CA SER A 191 -30.61 9.58 2.62
C SER A 191 -29.66 9.71 3.82
N SER A 192 -28.36 9.69 3.54
CA SER A 192 -27.32 10.11 4.48
C SER A 192 -27.14 11.63 4.34
N ASP A 193 -27.59 12.36 5.36
CA ASP A 193 -27.52 13.82 5.34
C ASP A 193 -26.32 14.28 6.16
N ILE A 194 -25.24 14.58 5.43
CA ILE A 194 -23.91 14.85 5.96
C ILE A 194 -23.55 16.31 5.65
N ASP A 195 -23.13 17.06 6.67
CA ASP A 195 -22.63 18.41 6.44
C ASP A 195 -21.29 18.40 5.70
N ASP A 196 -21.02 19.48 4.97
CA ASP A 196 -19.88 19.60 4.06
C ASP A 196 -18.52 19.32 4.72
N ARG A 197 -18.28 19.83 5.94
CA ARG A 197 -17.02 19.57 6.64
C ARG A 197 -16.89 18.11 7.07
N THR A 198 -17.95 17.56 7.64
CA THR A 198 -17.98 16.15 8.06
C THR A 198 -17.80 15.21 6.86
N LEU A 199 -18.42 15.52 5.72
CA LEU A 199 -18.23 14.77 4.47
C LEU A 199 -16.75 14.74 4.09
N HIS A 200 -16.07 15.88 4.01
CA HIS A 200 -14.68 15.97 3.56
C HIS A 200 -13.67 15.33 4.53
N GLU A 201 -13.85 15.53 5.83
CA GLU A 201 -12.86 15.11 6.83
C GLU A 201 -13.03 13.67 7.32
N VAL A 202 -14.22 13.08 7.18
CA VAL A 202 -14.52 11.74 7.69
C VAL A 202 -14.82 10.76 6.55
N TYR A 203 -15.87 11.03 5.78
CA TYR A 203 -16.40 10.03 4.84
C TYR A 203 -15.67 10.03 3.50
N TRP A 204 -15.25 11.19 3.02
CA TRP A 204 -14.53 11.37 1.76
C TRP A 204 -13.03 11.12 1.89
N TYR A 205 -12.46 11.30 3.09
CA TYR A 205 -11.02 11.14 3.31
C TYR A 205 -10.49 9.75 2.88
N PRO A 206 -11.14 8.60 3.18
CA PRO A 206 -10.71 7.30 2.65
C PRO A 206 -10.74 7.22 1.11
N PHE A 207 -11.69 7.89 0.45
CA PHE A 207 -11.75 7.98 -1.01
C PHE A 207 -10.66 8.88 -1.56
N LEU A 208 -10.35 10.02 -0.91
CA LEU A 208 -9.19 10.85 -1.26
C LEU A 208 -7.90 10.05 -1.20
N ARG A 209 -7.69 9.29 -0.12
CA ARG A 209 -6.52 8.40 0.00
C ARG A 209 -6.53 7.27 -1.01
N SER A 210 -7.70 6.76 -1.38
CA SER A 210 -7.80 5.79 -2.48
C SER A 210 -7.40 6.40 -3.81
N ILE A 211 -7.83 7.63 -4.11
CA ILE A 211 -7.48 8.36 -5.32
C ILE A 211 -5.99 8.71 -5.37
N ASP A 212 -5.35 8.97 -4.22
CA ASP A 212 -3.89 9.08 -4.13
C ASP A 212 -3.17 7.77 -4.56
N ALA A 213 -3.83 6.60 -4.45
CA ALA A 213 -3.35 5.30 -4.95
C ALA A 213 -3.76 5.01 -6.41
N ASP A 214 -4.40 5.97 -7.06
CA ASP A 214 -4.76 5.96 -8.47
C ASP A 214 -5.60 4.75 -8.92
N PRO A 215 -6.81 4.53 -8.33
CA PRO A 215 -7.60 3.35 -8.58
C PRO A 215 -8.23 3.42 -9.97
N GLY A 216 -8.30 2.28 -10.66
CA GLY A 216 -8.91 2.23 -11.98
C GLY A 216 -10.45 2.38 -11.96
N ALA A 217 -11.11 2.10 -10.83
CA ALA A 217 -12.55 2.21 -10.68
C ALA A 217 -13.00 2.70 -9.30
N VAL A 218 -14.20 3.27 -9.26
CA VAL A 218 -14.98 3.56 -8.05
C VAL A 218 -16.40 3.05 -8.25
N MET A 219 -17.02 2.53 -7.19
CA MET A 219 -18.41 2.10 -7.19
C MET A 219 -19.28 3.07 -6.40
N CYS A 220 -20.30 3.65 -7.02
CA CYS A 220 -21.28 4.48 -6.33
C CYS A 220 -22.27 3.63 -5.52
N ALA A 221 -22.68 4.14 -4.37
CA ALA A 221 -23.50 3.44 -3.38
C ALA A 221 -24.99 3.43 -3.70
N TYR A 222 -25.73 2.57 -2.99
CA TYR A 222 -27.18 2.48 -3.06
C TYR A 222 -27.92 3.70 -2.50
N ASN A 223 -27.42 4.26 -1.40
CA ASN A 223 -28.14 5.29 -0.66
C ASN A 223 -28.14 6.63 -1.39
N ARG A 224 -29.05 7.50 -0.95
CA ARG A 224 -29.02 8.92 -1.26
C ARG A 224 -28.06 9.66 -0.33
N ASN A 225 -27.50 10.76 -0.79
CA ASN A 225 -26.78 11.73 0.01
C ASN A 225 -27.47 13.09 -0.15
N ASN A 226 -27.87 13.72 0.96
CA ASN A 226 -28.62 14.98 0.95
C ASN A 226 -29.82 14.98 -0.04
N GLY A 227 -30.52 13.84 -0.16
CA GLY A 227 -31.69 13.65 -1.00
C GLY A 227 -31.45 13.10 -2.42
N THR A 228 -30.20 12.99 -2.88
CA THR A 228 -29.86 12.54 -4.24
C THR A 228 -29.15 11.19 -4.23
N TYR A 229 -29.57 10.24 -5.07
CA TYR A 229 -28.93 8.92 -5.17
C TYR A 229 -27.46 9.04 -5.58
N SER A 230 -26.57 8.31 -4.90
CA SER A 230 -25.12 8.44 -5.11
C SER A 230 -24.70 8.21 -6.57
N CYS A 231 -25.32 7.25 -7.26
CA CYS A 231 -25.04 6.96 -8.67
C CYS A 231 -25.60 7.99 -9.66
N GLY A 232 -26.52 8.86 -9.22
CA GLY A 232 -27.15 9.91 -10.01
C GLY A 232 -26.79 11.32 -9.54
N ASP A 233 -25.75 11.47 -8.70
CA ASP A 233 -25.39 12.76 -8.10
C ASP A 233 -24.29 13.49 -8.91
N PRO A 234 -24.63 14.56 -9.66
CA PRO A 234 -23.65 15.33 -10.42
C PRO A 234 -22.67 16.14 -9.54
N ALA A 235 -23.03 16.46 -8.29
CA ALA A 235 -22.14 17.14 -7.36
C ALA A 235 -21.08 16.18 -6.78
N LEU A 236 -21.38 14.88 -6.74
CA LEU A 236 -20.44 13.84 -6.35
C LEU A 236 -19.59 13.37 -7.55
N LEU A 237 -20.23 13.00 -8.66
CA LEU A 237 -19.61 12.26 -9.77
C LEU A 237 -19.24 13.12 -10.98
N GLY A 238 -19.96 14.23 -11.20
CA GLY A 238 -19.90 14.97 -12.45
C GLY A 238 -18.56 15.67 -12.70
N PRO A 239 -18.35 16.25 -13.89
CA PRO A 239 -17.10 16.93 -14.25
C PRO A 239 -16.78 18.14 -13.36
N ASN A 240 -17.77 18.67 -12.64
CA ASN A 240 -17.62 19.74 -11.65
C ASN A 240 -17.78 19.27 -10.21
N GLY A 241 -17.99 17.97 -9.98
CA GLY A 241 -18.21 17.39 -8.68
C GLY A 241 -16.92 16.99 -7.95
N LEU A 242 -17.07 16.50 -6.72
CA LEU A 242 -15.97 16.14 -5.83
C LEU A 242 -14.99 15.17 -6.49
N LEU A 243 -15.51 14.11 -7.13
CA LEU A 243 -14.69 13.03 -7.66
C LEU A 243 -13.80 13.50 -8.82
N ARG A 244 -14.37 14.18 -9.82
CA ARG A 244 -13.65 14.55 -11.04
C ARG A 244 -12.86 15.84 -10.89
N LYS A 245 -13.46 16.88 -10.30
CA LYS A 245 -12.86 18.22 -10.25
C LYS A 245 -11.92 18.37 -9.08
N GLU A 246 -12.35 18.00 -7.88
CA GLU A 246 -11.58 18.27 -6.66
C GLU A 246 -10.49 17.24 -6.45
N SER A 247 -10.75 15.97 -6.82
CA SER A 247 -9.81 14.87 -6.61
C SER A 247 -9.12 14.38 -7.89
N ASN A 248 -9.43 14.95 -9.06
CA ASN A 248 -8.84 14.57 -10.35
C ASN A 248 -8.94 13.05 -10.66
N PHE A 249 -10.03 12.39 -10.24
CA PHE A 249 -10.20 10.96 -10.48
C PHE A 249 -10.33 10.65 -11.97
N ARG A 250 -9.45 9.78 -12.47
CA ARG A 250 -9.37 9.42 -13.89
C ARG A 250 -10.04 8.10 -14.24
N GLY A 251 -10.38 7.24 -13.30
CA GLY A 251 -10.97 5.92 -13.58
C GLY A 251 -12.45 5.94 -13.95
N LEU A 252 -13.06 4.75 -14.03
CA LEU A 252 -14.49 4.60 -14.26
C LEU A 252 -15.31 4.70 -12.96
N VAL A 253 -16.53 5.21 -13.07
CA VAL A 253 -17.56 5.07 -12.03
C VAL A 253 -18.54 4.00 -12.46
N MET A 254 -18.66 2.94 -11.66
CA MET A 254 -19.67 1.90 -11.84
C MET A 254 -20.77 1.99 -10.78
N SER A 255 -21.97 1.52 -11.09
CA SER A 255 -23.02 1.35 -10.08
C SER A 255 -22.74 0.16 -9.17
N ASP A 256 -23.17 0.25 -7.91
CA ASP A 256 -23.50 -0.97 -7.17
C ASP A 256 -24.66 -1.70 -7.89
N TRP A 257 -24.86 -2.98 -7.60
CA TRP A 257 -25.74 -3.86 -8.36
C TRP A 257 -27.19 -3.39 -8.25
N GLY A 258 -27.73 -2.79 -9.31
CA GLY A 258 -29.10 -2.24 -9.33
C GLY A 258 -29.25 -0.88 -8.64
N ALA A 259 -28.17 -0.12 -8.43
CA ALA A 259 -28.20 1.21 -7.80
C ALA A 259 -28.64 2.36 -8.73
N THR A 260 -29.24 2.04 -9.87
CA THR A 260 -29.78 2.98 -10.85
C THR A 260 -31.31 2.89 -10.86
N HIS A 261 -32.01 4.03 -10.92
CA HIS A 261 -33.47 4.05 -10.71
C HIS A 261 -34.27 4.80 -11.78
N ASP A 262 -33.80 5.95 -12.29
CA ASP A 262 -34.61 6.83 -13.14
C ASP A 262 -34.49 6.50 -14.63
N ASN A 263 -33.63 7.22 -15.37
CA ASN A 263 -33.42 7.04 -16.79
C ASN A 263 -31.95 7.23 -17.16
N ALA A 264 -31.54 6.64 -18.29
CA ALA A 264 -30.15 6.63 -18.75
C ALA A 264 -29.54 8.04 -18.81
N ALA A 265 -30.28 9.02 -19.34
CA ALA A 265 -29.75 10.36 -19.57
C ALA A 265 -29.39 11.06 -18.25
N THR A 266 -30.18 10.86 -17.20
CA THR A 266 -29.94 11.45 -15.89
C THR A 266 -28.64 10.94 -15.29
N TYR A 267 -28.44 9.62 -15.28
CA TYR A 267 -27.25 9.00 -14.65
C TYR A 267 -25.99 9.19 -15.51
N ALA A 268 -26.10 9.06 -16.84
CA ALA A 268 -24.98 9.29 -17.73
C ALA A 268 -24.47 10.74 -17.63
N ASN A 269 -25.37 11.72 -17.62
CA ASN A 269 -24.99 13.13 -17.49
C ASN A 269 -24.56 13.53 -16.07
N ALA A 270 -24.99 12.78 -15.04
CA ALA A 270 -24.50 12.95 -13.67
C ALA A 270 -23.05 12.48 -13.50
N GLY A 271 -22.55 11.59 -14.37
CA GLY A 271 -21.15 11.14 -14.36
C GLY A 271 -20.95 9.63 -14.16
N LEU A 272 -22.03 8.84 -14.13
CA LEU A 272 -21.94 7.37 -14.12
C LEU A 272 -21.37 6.86 -15.46
N ASP A 273 -20.36 5.99 -15.41
CA ASP A 273 -19.74 5.44 -16.61
C ASP A 273 -20.25 4.05 -16.97
N MET A 274 -20.54 3.20 -15.97
CA MET A 274 -20.93 1.80 -16.20
C MET A 274 -22.09 1.37 -15.30
N GLU A 275 -23.12 0.75 -15.89
CA GLU A 275 -24.23 0.15 -15.13
C GLU A 275 -23.99 -1.35 -14.90
N GLN A 276 -24.13 -1.78 -13.65
CA GLN A 276 -24.11 -3.18 -13.23
C GLN A 276 -25.37 -3.54 -12.40
N PRO A 277 -25.90 -4.77 -12.53
CA PRO A 277 -25.50 -5.83 -13.48
C PRO A 277 -26.01 -5.61 -14.91
N GLY A 278 -26.75 -4.53 -15.18
CA GLY A 278 -27.21 -4.12 -16.52
C GLY A 278 -28.63 -4.54 -16.88
N ASP A 279 -29.26 -5.42 -16.10
CA ASP A 279 -30.69 -5.71 -16.15
C ASP A 279 -31.42 -5.09 -14.94
N TRP A 280 -32.75 -5.02 -15.04
CA TRP A 280 -33.59 -4.64 -13.91
C TRP A 280 -33.67 -5.79 -12.92
N ILE A 281 -33.23 -5.55 -11.69
CA ILE A 281 -33.37 -6.47 -10.56
C ILE A 281 -34.34 -5.89 -9.52
N LEU A 282 -34.53 -6.59 -8.39
CA LEU A 282 -35.56 -6.24 -7.39
C LEU A 282 -35.53 -4.78 -6.90
N ILE A 283 -34.35 -4.14 -6.93
CA ILE A 283 -34.09 -2.83 -6.30
C ILE A 283 -33.86 -1.70 -7.30
N GLY A 284 -33.72 -1.99 -8.59
CA GLY A 284 -33.27 -1.03 -9.60
C GLY A 284 -32.49 -1.70 -10.74
N GLY A 285 -31.84 -0.92 -11.61
CA GLY A 285 -31.02 -1.41 -12.72
C GLY A 285 -31.66 -1.27 -14.10
N GLY A 286 -30.96 -1.73 -15.14
CA GLY A 286 -31.51 -1.86 -16.48
C GLY A 286 -31.91 -0.56 -17.17
N ILE A 287 -31.39 0.59 -16.74
CA ILE A 287 -31.68 1.88 -17.40
C ILE A 287 -30.74 2.17 -18.56
N TYR A 288 -29.56 1.53 -18.65
CA TYR A 288 -28.63 1.68 -19.79
C TYR A 288 -29.08 0.83 -20.98
N GLY A 289 -28.21 0.06 -21.66
CA GLY A 289 -28.58 -0.70 -22.86
C GLY A 289 -29.38 0.13 -23.88
N ASN A 290 -30.60 -0.32 -24.19
CA ASN A 290 -31.51 0.40 -25.10
C ASN A 290 -31.89 1.81 -24.60
N GLY A 291 -32.01 2.02 -23.29
CA GLY A 291 -32.29 3.33 -22.70
C GLY A 291 -31.17 4.34 -23.01
N LEU A 292 -29.91 3.94 -22.83
CA LEU A 292 -28.75 4.78 -23.15
C LEU A 292 -28.62 5.00 -24.66
N LYS A 293 -28.79 3.95 -25.47
CA LYS A 293 -28.80 4.05 -26.94
C LYS A 293 -29.83 5.07 -27.43
N ASN A 294 -31.06 5.00 -26.91
CA ASN A 294 -32.13 5.93 -27.27
C ASN A 294 -31.82 7.36 -26.82
N ALA A 295 -31.27 7.54 -25.62
CA ALA A 295 -30.87 8.85 -25.11
C ALA A 295 -29.74 9.49 -25.94
N VAL A 296 -28.83 8.70 -26.50
CA VAL A 296 -27.80 9.21 -27.42
C VAL A 296 -28.40 9.56 -28.77
N ASN A 297 -29.21 8.67 -29.36
CA ASN A 297 -29.84 8.89 -30.66
C ASN A 297 -30.77 10.11 -30.69
N ASN A 298 -31.43 10.42 -29.58
CA ASN A 298 -32.32 11.58 -29.46
C ASN A 298 -31.61 12.85 -28.92
N GLY A 299 -30.31 12.80 -28.64
CA GLY A 299 -29.50 13.94 -28.19
C GLY A 299 -29.58 14.28 -26.71
N SER A 300 -30.30 13.50 -25.89
CA SER A 300 -30.36 13.70 -24.42
C SER A 300 -29.05 13.34 -23.72
N VAL A 301 -28.21 12.50 -24.34
CA VAL A 301 -26.82 12.24 -23.96
C VAL A 301 -25.94 12.52 -25.17
N ASN A 302 -24.96 13.40 -24.99
CA ASN A 302 -24.02 13.73 -26.07
C ASN A 302 -23.15 12.50 -26.40
N THR A 303 -22.88 12.24 -27.69
CA THR A 303 -21.97 11.17 -28.13
C THR A 303 -20.58 11.28 -27.48
N THR A 304 -20.07 12.50 -27.25
CA THR A 304 -18.81 12.70 -26.53
C THR A 304 -18.86 12.18 -25.09
N ARG A 305 -20.03 12.26 -24.43
CA ARG A 305 -20.20 11.67 -23.09
C ARG A 305 -20.14 10.15 -23.16
N LEU A 306 -20.82 9.52 -24.12
CA LEU A 306 -20.74 8.08 -24.33
C LEU A 306 -19.29 7.64 -24.62
N ASP A 307 -18.56 8.38 -25.47
CA ASP A 307 -17.16 8.07 -25.78
C ASP A 307 -16.26 8.15 -24.56
N GLU A 308 -16.50 9.14 -23.69
CA GLU A 308 -15.81 9.28 -22.41
C GLU A 308 -16.10 8.10 -21.47
N MET A 309 -17.36 7.67 -21.34
CA MET A 309 -17.76 6.52 -20.51
C MET A 309 -17.02 5.25 -20.94
N VAL A 310 -16.96 5.00 -22.24
CA VAL A 310 -16.29 3.82 -22.82
C VAL A 310 -14.78 3.92 -22.63
N ALA A 311 -14.18 5.09 -22.90
CA ALA A 311 -12.75 5.31 -22.70
C ALA A 311 -12.34 5.09 -21.23
N ARG A 312 -13.13 5.60 -20.28
CA ARG A 312 -12.96 5.37 -18.84
C ARG A 312 -13.06 3.90 -18.45
N SER A 313 -13.96 3.15 -19.11
CA SER A 313 -14.18 1.73 -18.83
C SER A 313 -13.03 0.84 -19.32
N ILE A 314 -12.41 1.18 -20.46
CA ILE A 314 -11.35 0.37 -21.07
C ILE A 314 -9.94 0.83 -20.70
N ALA A 315 -9.71 2.10 -20.36
CA ALA A 315 -8.38 2.62 -20.01
C ALA A 315 -7.70 1.89 -18.84
N PRO A 316 -8.39 1.54 -17.74
CA PRO A 316 -7.79 0.75 -16.65
C PRO A 316 -7.33 -0.63 -17.11
N TRP A 317 -8.01 -1.21 -18.11
CA TRP A 317 -7.64 -2.47 -18.71
C TRP A 317 -6.53 -2.22 -19.74
N GLN A 318 -5.29 -2.29 -19.29
CA GLN A 318 -4.12 -1.94 -20.08
C GLN A 318 -3.70 -3.01 -21.09
N ALA A 319 -4.65 -3.59 -21.85
CA ALA A 319 -4.43 -4.56 -22.94
C ALA A 319 -3.15 -5.40 -22.73
N ASP A 320 -3.19 -6.25 -21.72
CA ASP A 320 -2.08 -7.12 -21.34
C ASP A 320 -2.24 -8.45 -22.08
N SER A 321 -1.33 -8.74 -23.02
CA SER A 321 -1.35 -9.98 -23.81
C SER A 321 -1.19 -11.25 -22.98
N GLY A 322 -0.79 -11.14 -21.71
CA GLY A 322 -0.68 -12.24 -20.75
C GLY A 322 -1.80 -12.30 -19.72
N PHE A 323 -2.91 -11.56 -19.90
CA PHE A 323 -4.07 -11.67 -19.01
C PHE A 323 -4.82 -12.99 -19.29
N PRO A 324 -5.04 -13.86 -18.29
CA PRO A 324 -5.67 -15.15 -18.54
C PRO A 324 -7.17 -15.02 -18.75
N GLU A 325 -7.72 -15.95 -19.54
CA GLU A 325 -9.15 -16.10 -19.73
C GLU A 325 -9.87 -16.44 -18.43
N THR A 326 -11.14 -16.03 -18.31
CA THR A 326 -11.98 -16.38 -17.15
C THR A 326 -12.10 -17.90 -17.04
N SER A 327 -11.81 -18.44 -15.86
CA SER A 327 -11.67 -19.89 -15.65
C SER A 327 -12.79 -20.53 -14.83
N PHE A 328 -13.86 -19.79 -14.52
CA PHE A 328 -14.94 -20.23 -13.63
C PHE A 328 -16.31 -19.75 -14.11
N ASP A 329 -17.37 -20.18 -13.41
CA ASP A 329 -18.74 -19.73 -13.57
C ASP A 329 -19.39 -19.54 -12.20
N ALA A 330 -19.60 -18.28 -11.80
CA ALA A 330 -20.21 -17.87 -10.53
C ALA A 330 -21.66 -18.36 -10.36
N GLN A 331 -22.32 -18.76 -11.45
CA GLN A 331 -23.66 -19.37 -11.38
C GLN A 331 -23.61 -20.82 -10.94
N LYS A 332 -22.44 -21.46 -11.06
CA LYS A 332 -22.15 -22.81 -10.57
C LYS A 332 -20.99 -22.75 -9.59
N PRO A 333 -21.18 -22.13 -8.41
CA PRO A 333 -20.13 -21.91 -7.43
C PRO A 333 -19.58 -23.22 -6.84
N ASP A 334 -20.29 -24.33 -7.02
CA ASP A 334 -19.84 -25.68 -6.66
C ASP A 334 -18.72 -26.22 -7.58
N GLY A 335 -18.32 -25.46 -8.60
CA GLY A 335 -17.30 -25.85 -9.57
C GLY A 335 -17.77 -26.86 -10.62
N SER A 336 -19.08 -27.10 -10.71
CA SER A 336 -19.68 -28.01 -11.70
C SER A 336 -19.87 -27.34 -13.07
N GLY A 337 -20.06 -28.16 -14.11
CA GLY A 337 -20.29 -27.69 -15.48
C GLY A 337 -19.01 -27.38 -16.28
N SER A 338 -19.15 -27.30 -17.61
CA SER A 338 -18.02 -27.19 -18.54
C SER A 338 -17.28 -25.85 -18.51
N LEU A 339 -17.91 -24.78 -17.98
CA LEU A 339 -17.30 -23.45 -17.86
C LEU A 339 -16.44 -23.30 -16.59
N ASN A 340 -16.49 -24.27 -15.67
CA ASN A 340 -15.62 -24.32 -14.51
C ASN A 340 -14.37 -25.15 -14.80
N LEU A 341 -13.26 -24.48 -15.11
CA LEU A 341 -11.96 -25.12 -15.36
C LEU A 341 -11.26 -25.54 -14.05
N ASN A 342 -11.79 -25.13 -12.90
CA ASN A 342 -11.31 -25.49 -11.57
C ASN A 342 -9.82 -25.19 -11.30
N VAL A 343 -9.26 -24.19 -12.00
CA VAL A 343 -7.88 -23.69 -11.77
C VAL A 343 -7.68 -23.37 -10.28
N ASN A 344 -6.65 -23.95 -9.66
CA ASN A 344 -6.33 -23.64 -8.28
C ASN A 344 -5.35 -22.47 -8.21
N VAL A 345 -5.81 -21.37 -7.62
CA VAL A 345 -5.00 -20.14 -7.43
C VAL A 345 -4.58 -19.95 -5.98
N ARG A 346 -5.07 -20.78 -5.05
CA ARG A 346 -4.58 -20.82 -3.68
C ARG A 346 -3.19 -21.45 -3.64
N THR A 347 -2.25 -20.73 -3.05
CA THR A 347 -0.85 -21.15 -2.89
C THR A 347 -0.49 -21.36 -1.41
N ALA A 348 0.61 -22.06 -1.15
CA ALA A 348 1.11 -22.21 0.22
C ALA A 348 1.53 -20.86 0.81
N GLU A 349 2.04 -19.96 -0.04
CA GLU A 349 2.44 -18.60 0.31
C GLU A 349 1.22 -17.75 0.71
N HIS A 350 0.11 -17.83 -0.04
CA HIS A 350 -1.13 -17.12 0.30
C HIS A 350 -1.70 -17.65 1.62
N THR A 351 -1.77 -18.98 1.80
CA THR A 351 -2.21 -19.58 3.06
C THR A 351 -1.30 -19.18 4.23
N ALA A 352 0.02 -19.12 4.04
CA ALA A 352 0.96 -18.66 5.07
C ALA A 352 0.75 -17.18 5.41
N LEU A 353 0.51 -16.34 4.41
CA LEU A 353 0.18 -14.92 4.60
C LEU A 353 -1.14 -14.75 5.37
N VAL A 354 -2.18 -15.54 5.07
CA VAL A 354 -3.43 -15.54 5.84
C VAL A 354 -3.15 -15.87 7.31
N LYS A 355 -2.32 -16.88 7.59
CA LYS A 355 -1.93 -17.22 8.96
C LYS A 355 -1.18 -16.06 9.63
N GLU A 356 -0.22 -15.43 8.94
CA GLU A 356 0.54 -14.29 9.47
C GLU A 356 -0.39 -13.12 9.82
N ILE A 357 -1.27 -12.71 8.90
CA ILE A 357 -2.22 -11.60 9.14
C ILE A 357 -3.18 -11.96 10.28
N ALA A 358 -3.72 -13.17 10.30
CA ALA A 358 -4.62 -13.63 11.35
C ALA A 358 -3.92 -13.56 12.73
N SER A 359 -2.70 -14.07 12.86
CA SER A 359 -1.91 -13.99 14.10
C SER A 359 -1.53 -12.54 14.47
N ALA A 360 -1.13 -11.73 13.49
CA ALA A 360 -0.75 -10.32 13.69
C ALA A 360 -1.94 -9.44 14.09
N SER A 361 -3.14 -9.79 13.63
CA SER A 361 -4.39 -9.07 13.89
C SER A 361 -5.07 -9.48 15.20
N ALA A 362 -4.64 -10.59 15.83
CA ALA A 362 -5.15 -11.04 17.11
C ALA A 362 -4.73 -10.07 18.23
N VAL A 363 -5.70 -9.38 18.82
CA VAL A 363 -5.49 -8.34 19.82
C VAL A 363 -5.63 -8.95 21.22
N LEU A 364 -4.52 -9.02 21.94
CA LEU A 364 -4.54 -9.43 23.35
C LEU A 364 -5.06 -8.27 24.21
N LEU A 365 -6.26 -8.40 24.76
CA LEU A 365 -6.91 -7.33 25.52
C LEU A 365 -6.66 -7.41 27.03
N LYS A 366 -6.59 -8.65 27.55
CA LYS A 366 -6.31 -8.94 28.96
C LYS A 366 -5.31 -10.09 29.05
N ASN A 367 -4.37 -9.99 29.97
CA ASN A 367 -3.52 -11.10 30.35
C ASN A 367 -3.10 -10.98 31.82
N SER A 368 -3.42 -11.98 32.64
CA SER A 368 -3.10 -12.02 34.07
C SER A 368 -1.75 -12.68 34.36
N ARG A 369 -1.02 -13.15 33.33
CA ARG A 369 0.26 -13.82 33.52
C ARG A 369 1.30 -12.84 34.08
N THR A 370 1.85 -13.19 35.25
CA THR A 370 2.93 -12.44 35.89
C THR A 370 4.08 -13.39 36.20
N GLY A 371 5.30 -13.10 35.74
CA GLY A 371 6.52 -13.85 36.06
C GLY A 371 6.36 -15.38 36.12
N THR A 372 6.28 -15.91 37.36
CA THR A 372 6.24 -17.34 37.70
C THR A 372 4.84 -17.97 37.68
N SER A 373 3.76 -17.21 37.48
CA SER A 373 2.40 -17.77 37.45
C SER A 373 2.19 -18.62 36.19
N GLY A 374 1.70 -19.85 36.35
CA GLY A 374 1.26 -20.70 35.24
C GLY A 374 -0.11 -20.33 34.63
N ARG A 375 -0.76 -19.25 35.14
CA ARG A 375 -2.08 -18.77 34.69
C ARG A 375 -1.94 -17.66 33.63
N GLY A 376 -2.90 -17.58 32.71
CA GLY A 376 -2.88 -16.62 31.60
C GLY A 376 -2.07 -17.10 30.40
N LEU A 377 -1.63 -16.16 29.55
CA LEU A 377 -0.99 -16.43 28.27
C LEU A 377 0.47 -15.94 28.22
N PRO A 378 1.34 -16.55 27.37
CA PRO A 378 1.07 -17.72 26.54
C PRO A 378 0.90 -19.00 27.39
N LEU A 379 0.28 -20.04 26.85
CA LEU A 379 0.20 -21.34 27.52
C LEU A 379 1.56 -22.04 27.46
N ALA A 380 1.93 -22.69 28.56
CA ALA A 380 3.08 -23.59 28.58
C ALA A 380 2.65 -24.98 28.05
N LEU A 381 2.67 -25.99 28.92
CA LEU A 381 2.20 -27.34 28.62
C LEU A 381 1.26 -27.80 29.74
N PRO A 382 -0.02 -27.35 29.76
CA PRO A 382 -0.97 -27.77 30.78
C PRO A 382 -1.20 -29.29 30.70
N LYS A 383 -1.52 -29.95 31.82
CA LYS A 383 -1.85 -31.39 31.81
C LYS A 383 -3.24 -31.61 31.23
N SER A 384 -4.15 -30.67 31.40
CA SER A 384 -5.51 -30.74 30.87
C SER A 384 -6.03 -29.39 30.37
N ILE A 385 -6.70 -29.40 29.23
CA ILE A 385 -7.31 -28.22 28.61
C ILE A 385 -8.76 -28.51 28.22
N ALA A 386 -9.66 -27.57 28.49
CA ALA A 386 -11.02 -27.59 27.95
C ALA A 386 -11.13 -26.64 26.76
N ILE A 387 -11.66 -27.11 25.62
CA ILE A 387 -12.00 -26.26 24.47
C ILE A 387 -13.53 -26.15 24.40
N ILE A 388 -14.06 -24.95 24.57
CA ILE A 388 -15.46 -24.71 24.89
C ILE A 388 -16.07 -23.67 23.93
N GLY A 389 -17.30 -23.91 23.48
CA GLY A 389 -18.08 -23.01 22.65
C GLY A 389 -18.24 -23.51 21.22
N GLN A 390 -19.38 -23.19 20.61
CA GLN A 390 -19.68 -23.54 19.22
C GLN A 390 -18.67 -22.94 18.24
N ASP A 391 -18.12 -21.77 18.55
CA ASP A 391 -17.14 -21.08 17.72
C ASP A 391 -15.78 -21.81 17.63
N ALA A 392 -15.56 -22.87 18.41
CA ALA A 392 -14.36 -23.70 18.32
C ALA A 392 -14.43 -24.79 17.25
N LYS A 393 -15.63 -25.19 16.78
CA LYS A 393 -15.78 -26.27 15.78
C LYS A 393 -15.77 -25.75 14.36
N LYS A 394 -15.58 -26.66 13.39
CA LYS A 394 -15.78 -26.35 11.99
C LYS A 394 -17.23 -25.93 11.75
N GLY A 395 -17.41 -24.83 11.02
CA GLY A 395 -18.72 -24.41 10.55
C GLY A 395 -19.17 -25.13 9.29
N SER A 396 -20.43 -24.96 8.94
CA SER A 396 -20.92 -25.41 7.63
C SER A 396 -20.23 -24.61 6.54
N THR A 397 -19.64 -25.31 5.57
CA THR A 397 -19.10 -24.70 4.34
C THR A 397 -20.14 -24.68 3.22
N ASP A 398 -21.34 -25.23 3.45
CA ASP A 398 -22.47 -25.24 2.52
C ASP A 398 -23.47 -24.12 2.85
N CYS A 399 -22.94 -22.93 3.13
CA CYS A 399 -23.73 -21.75 3.43
C CYS A 399 -23.68 -20.80 2.24
N ARG A 400 -24.84 -20.56 1.61
CA ARG A 400 -24.95 -19.62 0.50
C ARG A 400 -24.39 -18.26 0.95
N LEU A 401 -23.29 -17.83 0.34
CA LEU A 401 -22.62 -16.55 0.63
C LEU A 401 -22.09 -16.38 2.06
N ASN A 402 -21.87 -17.48 2.79
CA ASN A 402 -21.55 -17.48 4.21
C ASN A 402 -22.70 -16.98 5.11
N GLU A 403 -23.96 -17.09 4.66
CA GLU A 403 -25.18 -16.75 5.42
C GLU A 403 -25.49 -17.77 6.52
N CYS A 404 -24.54 -18.04 7.39
CA CYS A 404 -24.74 -18.89 8.56
C CYS A 404 -23.75 -18.53 9.65
N ASN A 405 -24.18 -18.63 10.90
CA ASN A 405 -23.30 -18.53 12.07
C ASN A 405 -23.28 -19.85 12.83
N ASP A 406 -22.94 -20.93 12.12
CA ASP A 406 -22.72 -22.24 12.72
C ASP A 406 -21.23 -22.56 12.72
N GLY A 407 -20.63 -22.76 13.91
CA GLY A 407 -19.21 -23.05 14.08
C GLY A 407 -18.34 -21.80 14.15
N THR A 408 -17.06 -21.94 13.82
CA THR A 408 -16.07 -20.87 13.92
C THR A 408 -16.32 -19.75 12.91
N MET A 409 -16.34 -18.50 13.38
CA MET A 409 -16.54 -17.34 12.55
C MET A 409 -15.23 -16.88 11.91
N SER A 410 -15.08 -17.13 10.60
CA SER A 410 -13.88 -16.76 9.84
C SER A 410 -14.08 -15.53 8.94
N ILE A 411 -15.33 -15.20 8.59
CA ILE A 411 -15.74 -14.10 7.72
C ILE A 411 -17.14 -13.62 8.13
N GLY A 412 -17.54 -12.40 7.74
CA GLY A 412 -18.95 -12.01 7.74
C GLY A 412 -19.69 -12.47 6.47
N TRP A 413 -21.00 -12.28 6.43
CA TRP A 413 -21.85 -12.68 5.29
C TRP A 413 -22.00 -11.56 4.25
N GLY A 414 -22.22 -11.95 2.99
CA GLY A 414 -22.69 -11.05 1.93
C GLY A 414 -21.78 -11.05 0.71
N SER A 415 -21.89 -10.02 -0.12
CA SER A 415 -21.00 -9.77 -1.27
C SER A 415 -19.57 -9.46 -0.84
N GLY A 416 -19.39 -8.97 0.39
CA GLY A 416 -18.09 -8.72 1.00
C GLY A 416 -17.22 -9.96 1.23
N SER A 417 -17.84 -11.14 1.21
CA SER A 417 -17.23 -12.40 1.63
C SER A 417 -16.44 -13.09 0.53
N ASN A 418 -15.81 -14.22 0.87
CA ASN A 418 -15.05 -15.08 -0.03
C ASN A 418 -15.64 -16.50 -0.05
N SER A 419 -15.13 -17.36 -0.92
CA SER A 419 -15.41 -18.80 -0.84
C SER A 419 -14.50 -19.48 0.18
N LEU A 420 -15.10 -20.08 1.22
CA LEU A 420 -14.37 -20.80 2.29
C LEU A 420 -14.50 -22.31 2.15
N ASP A 421 -13.88 -22.88 1.10
CA ASP A 421 -13.80 -24.34 0.92
C ASP A 421 -12.86 -25.01 1.94
N PHE A 422 -11.89 -24.23 2.44
CA PHE A 422 -10.89 -24.69 3.39
C PHE A 422 -10.87 -23.78 4.60
N LEU A 423 -11.06 -24.39 5.76
CA LEU A 423 -11.10 -23.72 7.04
C LEU A 423 -10.60 -24.72 8.07
N ILE A 424 -9.56 -24.35 8.80
CA ILE A 424 -9.07 -25.12 9.94
C ILE A 424 -9.66 -24.48 11.21
N PRO A 425 -10.60 -25.13 11.91
CA PRO A 425 -11.22 -24.57 13.11
C PRO A 425 -10.28 -24.63 14.32
N PRO A 426 -10.54 -23.83 15.37
CA PRO A 426 -9.72 -23.84 16.58
C PRO A 426 -9.55 -25.21 17.22
N TYR A 427 -10.63 -25.98 17.40
CA TYR A 427 -10.57 -27.30 18.05
C TYR A 427 -9.57 -28.25 17.36
N ASP A 428 -9.63 -28.36 16.04
CA ASP A 428 -8.75 -29.23 15.25
C ASP A 428 -7.29 -28.79 15.35
N ALA A 429 -7.04 -27.48 15.40
CA ALA A 429 -5.70 -26.91 15.59
C ALA A 429 -5.15 -27.24 16.99
N PHE A 430 -5.96 -27.17 18.05
CA PHE A 430 -5.55 -27.59 19.40
C PHE A 430 -5.25 -29.08 19.48
N VAL A 431 -6.09 -29.93 18.86
CA VAL A 431 -5.84 -31.39 18.78
C VAL A 431 -4.51 -31.67 18.08
N SER A 432 -4.25 -30.99 16.96
CA SER A 432 -3.00 -31.10 16.23
C SER A 432 -1.78 -30.66 17.04
N ARG A 433 -1.90 -29.55 17.78
CA ARG A 433 -0.84 -29.05 18.68
C ARG A 433 -0.52 -30.06 19.79
N VAL A 434 -1.54 -30.61 20.44
CA VAL A 434 -1.37 -31.60 21.52
C VAL A 434 -0.73 -32.89 21.00
N ALA A 435 -1.15 -33.36 19.82
CA ALA A 435 -0.55 -34.52 19.18
C ALA A 435 0.93 -34.28 18.87
N ALA A 436 1.29 -33.12 18.32
CA ALA A 436 2.69 -32.74 18.04
C ALA A 436 3.55 -32.63 19.32
N GLN A 437 2.93 -32.36 20.46
CA GLN A 437 3.60 -32.35 21.78
C GLN A 437 3.67 -33.72 22.45
N GLY A 438 3.29 -34.80 21.75
CA GLY A 438 3.34 -36.18 22.23
C GLY A 438 2.20 -36.54 23.18
N ASN A 439 1.03 -35.92 23.02
CA ASN A 439 -0.19 -36.18 23.82
C ASN A 439 0.00 -36.03 25.33
N LYS A 440 0.88 -35.11 25.75
CA LYS A 440 1.16 -34.80 27.16
C LYS A 440 0.04 -34.01 27.86
N THR A 441 -0.89 -33.47 27.07
CA THR A 441 -2.07 -32.71 27.53
C THR A 441 -3.33 -33.49 27.16
N THR A 442 -4.27 -33.64 28.07
CA THR A 442 -5.61 -34.19 27.77
C THR A 442 -6.56 -33.07 27.35
N ILE A 443 -7.26 -33.24 26.23
CA ILE A 443 -8.32 -32.33 25.78
C ILE A 443 -9.68 -32.87 26.22
N SER A 444 -10.49 -32.01 26.85
CA SER A 444 -11.94 -32.17 26.91
C SER A 444 -12.59 -31.06 26.09
N ALA A 445 -13.77 -31.31 25.51
CA ALA A 445 -14.44 -30.29 24.70
C ALA A 445 -15.96 -30.25 24.92
N SER A 446 -16.51 -29.05 24.79
CA SER A 446 -17.94 -28.80 24.59
C SER A 446 -18.06 -27.87 23.39
N LEU A 447 -18.39 -28.41 22.22
CA LEU A 447 -18.43 -27.67 20.95
C LEU A 447 -19.83 -27.11 20.64
N SER A 448 -20.58 -26.78 21.68
CA SER A 448 -21.87 -26.10 21.64
C SER A 448 -21.87 -24.91 22.62
N ASN A 449 -22.89 -24.07 22.55
CA ASN A 449 -23.13 -23.00 23.53
C ASN A 449 -24.05 -23.45 24.67
N ASP A 450 -24.18 -24.76 24.91
CA ASP A 450 -24.91 -25.31 26.06
C ASP A 450 -24.12 -25.04 27.36
N ILE A 451 -24.76 -24.33 28.29
CA ILE A 451 -24.12 -23.85 29.51
C ILE A 451 -23.66 -25.02 30.40
N ASP A 452 -24.49 -26.04 30.58
CA ASP A 452 -24.20 -27.14 31.50
C ASP A 452 -23.09 -28.04 30.94
N ALA A 453 -23.10 -28.31 29.64
CA ALA A 453 -22.03 -29.02 28.94
C ALA A 453 -20.70 -28.24 28.98
N GLY A 454 -20.73 -26.92 28.75
CA GLY A 454 -19.55 -26.06 28.86
C GLY A 454 -18.95 -26.07 30.28
N VAL A 455 -19.80 -25.92 31.30
CA VAL A 455 -19.41 -25.98 32.72
C VAL A 455 -18.83 -27.35 33.08
N ALA A 456 -19.44 -28.43 32.61
CA ALA A 456 -18.96 -29.79 32.85
C ALA A 456 -17.58 -30.03 32.22
N ALA A 457 -17.36 -29.55 30.98
CA ALA A 457 -16.09 -29.69 30.28
C ALA A 457 -14.95 -28.88 30.94
N ALA A 458 -15.25 -27.70 31.48
CA ALA A 458 -14.27 -26.82 32.14
C ALA A 458 -13.83 -27.26 33.54
N ARG A 459 -14.71 -27.93 34.28
CA ARG A 459 -14.51 -28.24 35.70
C ARG A 459 -13.28 -29.12 35.90
N GLY A 460 -12.39 -28.68 36.79
CA GLY A 460 -11.19 -29.42 37.19
C GLY A 460 -10.08 -29.49 36.13
N LYS A 461 -10.17 -28.71 35.04
CA LYS A 461 -9.11 -28.60 34.02
C LYS A 461 -8.11 -27.49 34.38
N ASP A 462 -6.86 -27.62 33.94
CA ASP A 462 -5.83 -26.61 34.22
C ASP A 462 -6.09 -25.28 33.49
N VAL A 463 -6.74 -25.36 32.32
CA VAL A 463 -7.09 -24.21 31.48
C VAL A 463 -8.43 -24.49 30.80
N ALA A 464 -9.29 -23.49 30.71
CA ALA A 464 -10.46 -23.51 29.81
C ALA A 464 -10.30 -22.42 28.74
N VAL A 465 -10.34 -22.79 27.47
CA VAL A 465 -10.35 -21.84 26.34
C VAL A 465 -11.77 -21.78 25.79
N VAL A 466 -12.41 -20.63 25.99
CA VAL A 466 -13.80 -20.37 25.57
C VAL A 466 -13.78 -19.57 24.29
N PHE A 467 -14.40 -20.10 23.26
CA PHE A 467 -14.60 -19.45 21.96
C PHE A 467 -16.02 -18.92 21.87
N ALA A 468 -16.15 -17.64 21.52
CA ALA A 468 -17.43 -16.99 21.28
C ALA A 468 -17.32 -16.11 20.04
N ASN A 469 -18.42 -16.01 19.29
CA ASN A 469 -18.46 -15.14 18.13
C ASN A 469 -19.66 -14.20 18.11
N ALA A 470 -19.56 -13.22 17.21
CA ALA A 470 -20.66 -12.36 16.86
C ALA A 470 -20.48 -11.85 15.41
N MET A 471 -21.43 -12.21 14.55
CA MET A 471 -21.44 -11.95 13.10
C MET A 471 -22.44 -10.83 12.71
N SER A 472 -22.31 -10.24 11.52
CA SER A 472 -23.24 -9.24 10.93
C SER A 472 -23.38 -9.37 9.41
N VAL A 473 -24.27 -8.57 8.80
CA VAL A 473 -25.06 -8.91 7.60
C VAL A 473 -25.00 -7.92 6.42
N LEU A 474 -25.39 -8.41 5.22
CA LEU A 474 -25.83 -7.69 3.99
C LEU A 474 -27.30 -8.06 3.72
N GLU A 475 -28.28 -7.16 3.92
CA GLU A 475 -29.70 -7.55 3.79
C GLU A 475 -30.19 -7.53 2.33
N ILE A 476 -30.48 -8.71 1.76
CA ILE A 476 -31.13 -8.87 0.43
C ILE A 476 -32.55 -9.48 0.53
N SER A 477 -33.00 -10.01 1.68
CA SER A 477 -34.35 -10.57 1.80
C SER A 477 -35.04 -10.27 3.13
N VAL A 478 -36.25 -9.70 3.00
CA VAL A 478 -37.19 -9.28 4.05
C VAL A 478 -37.98 -10.46 4.65
N THR A 479 -37.39 -11.66 4.74
CA THR A 479 -38.12 -12.83 5.26
C THR A 479 -37.40 -13.47 6.43
N GLU A 480 -38.10 -13.37 7.56
CA GLU A 480 -37.92 -13.93 8.88
C GLU A 480 -37.06 -15.21 9.00
N THR A 481 -36.37 -15.27 10.14
CA THR A 481 -36.18 -16.43 11.07
C THR A 481 -34.72 -16.74 11.41
N THR A 482 -34.14 -15.97 12.34
CA THR A 482 -33.30 -16.46 13.46
C THR A 482 -32.94 -15.29 14.37
N SER A 483 -33.88 -14.90 15.24
CA SER A 483 -33.71 -14.24 16.55
C SER A 483 -32.72 -13.08 16.80
N THR A 484 -31.97 -12.55 15.84
CA THR A 484 -31.18 -11.32 15.98
C THR A 484 -31.33 -10.48 14.72
N PHE A 485 -32.45 -9.77 14.64
CA PHE A 485 -32.73 -8.73 13.66
C PHE A 485 -31.58 -7.71 13.62
N GLY A 486 -30.82 -7.63 12.52
CA GLY A 486 -30.05 -6.44 12.13
C GLY A 486 -29.06 -5.85 13.15
N THR A 487 -28.79 -6.56 14.24
CA THR A 487 -27.92 -6.20 15.35
C THR A 487 -27.24 -7.49 15.73
N ARG A 488 -25.93 -7.46 15.73
CA ARG A 488 -25.05 -8.43 16.38
C ARG A 488 -25.77 -9.21 17.50
N ALA A 489 -25.74 -10.54 17.44
CA ALA A 489 -26.11 -11.35 18.58
C ALA A 489 -25.28 -10.92 19.78
N ASP A 490 -25.92 -10.64 20.92
CA ASP A 490 -25.21 -10.47 22.18
C ASP A 490 -24.23 -11.64 22.32
N LEU A 491 -22.96 -11.33 22.60
CA LEU A 491 -21.99 -12.36 22.99
C LEU A 491 -22.66 -13.26 24.04
N TRP A 492 -22.34 -14.54 24.05
CA TRP A 492 -22.83 -15.50 25.04
C TRP A 492 -22.29 -15.18 26.46
N GLN A 493 -22.64 -14.02 27.02
CA GLN A 493 -22.02 -13.42 28.21
C GLN A 493 -22.23 -14.34 29.43
N VAL A 494 -23.46 -14.78 29.64
CA VAL A 494 -23.81 -15.73 30.72
C VAL A 494 -23.03 -17.04 30.58
N PHE A 495 -22.89 -17.57 29.35
CA PHE A 495 -22.11 -18.79 29.10
C PHE A 495 -20.64 -18.61 29.51
N ILE A 496 -20.00 -17.51 29.09
CA ILE A 496 -18.61 -17.19 29.45
C ILE A 496 -18.44 -17.07 30.97
N GLU A 497 -19.31 -16.33 31.65
CA GLU A 497 -19.27 -16.16 33.10
C GLU A 497 -19.44 -17.47 33.84
N ARG A 498 -20.37 -18.34 33.40
CA ARG A 498 -20.64 -19.63 34.04
C ARG A 498 -19.49 -20.61 33.87
N VAL A 499 -18.80 -20.60 32.73
CA VAL A 499 -17.56 -21.37 32.54
C VAL A 499 -16.43 -20.83 33.43
N ALA A 500 -16.25 -19.51 33.46
CA ALA A 500 -15.23 -18.86 34.29
C ALA A 500 -15.46 -19.08 35.79
N ALA A 501 -16.71 -19.27 36.24
CA ALA A 501 -17.03 -19.58 37.62
C ALA A 501 -16.50 -20.95 38.10
N VAL A 502 -16.25 -21.90 37.19
CA VAL A 502 -15.81 -23.27 37.53
C VAL A 502 -14.39 -23.62 37.11
N ASN A 503 -13.70 -22.73 36.40
CA ASN A 503 -12.30 -22.87 36.01
C ASN A 503 -11.53 -21.60 36.37
N ASN A 504 -10.45 -21.71 37.14
CA ASN A 504 -9.71 -20.53 37.63
C ASN A 504 -8.70 -19.96 36.62
N ASN A 505 -8.61 -20.50 35.41
CA ASN A 505 -7.71 -20.08 34.36
C ASN A 505 -8.41 -20.13 33.00
N THR A 506 -9.43 -19.28 32.87
CA THR A 506 -10.22 -19.16 31.64
C THR A 506 -9.61 -18.15 30.68
N ILE A 507 -9.31 -18.60 29.48
CA ILE A 507 -8.92 -17.78 28.34
C ILE A 507 -10.13 -17.63 27.43
N VAL A 508 -10.50 -16.40 27.07
CA VAL A 508 -11.60 -16.15 26.14
C VAL A 508 -11.04 -15.67 24.80
N VAL A 509 -11.50 -16.28 23.71
CA VAL A 509 -11.21 -15.85 22.33
C VAL A 509 -12.52 -15.40 21.70
N ILE A 510 -12.52 -14.20 21.15
CA ILE A 510 -13.67 -13.60 20.48
C ILE A 510 -13.39 -13.47 18.98
N HIS A 511 -14.17 -14.16 18.15
CA HIS A 511 -14.24 -13.87 16.72
C HIS A 511 -15.38 -12.90 16.45
N SER A 512 -15.09 -11.71 15.93
CA SER A 512 -16.17 -10.76 15.62
C SER A 512 -15.86 -9.76 14.53
N VAL A 513 -16.93 -9.26 13.92
CA VAL A 513 -16.97 -8.27 12.84
C VAL A 513 -16.87 -6.81 13.34
N GLY A 514 -16.90 -6.57 14.65
CA GLY A 514 -16.85 -5.21 15.23
C GLY A 514 -16.69 -5.19 16.76
N PRO A 515 -16.93 -4.06 17.45
CA PRO A 515 -16.70 -3.90 18.89
C PRO A 515 -17.82 -4.47 19.78
N VAL A 516 -17.53 -5.42 20.67
CA VAL A 516 -18.54 -6.06 21.55
C VAL A 516 -18.48 -5.54 22.97
N ILE A 517 -19.65 -5.50 23.62
CA ILE A 517 -19.72 -5.27 25.07
C ILE A 517 -19.22 -6.50 25.83
N MET A 518 -18.24 -6.29 26.71
CA MET A 518 -17.53 -7.35 27.44
C MET A 518 -17.50 -7.07 28.95
N ASN A 519 -18.66 -6.77 29.55
CA ASN A 519 -18.74 -6.35 30.96
C ASN A 519 -18.26 -7.43 31.96
N TRP A 520 -18.25 -8.69 31.54
CA TRP A 520 -17.71 -9.85 32.28
C TRP A 520 -16.18 -9.87 32.38
N VAL A 521 -15.45 -9.02 31.65
CA VAL A 521 -13.97 -9.06 31.57
C VAL A 521 -13.27 -8.88 32.92
N SER A 522 -13.94 -8.28 33.91
CA SER A 522 -13.42 -8.11 35.27
C SER A 522 -13.43 -9.38 36.11
N HIS A 523 -14.09 -10.46 35.66
CA HIS A 523 -14.15 -11.73 36.37
C HIS A 523 -12.72 -12.26 36.69
N PRO A 524 -12.41 -12.59 37.95
CA PRO A 524 -11.04 -12.87 38.40
C PRO A 524 -10.42 -14.15 37.81
N ASN A 525 -11.27 -15.08 37.36
CA ASN A 525 -10.84 -16.30 36.71
C ASN A 525 -10.63 -16.18 35.20
N ILE A 526 -11.05 -15.07 34.60
CA ILE A 526 -10.73 -14.78 33.19
C ILE A 526 -9.32 -14.21 33.16
N THR A 527 -8.36 -15.06 32.83
CA THR A 527 -6.92 -14.78 32.91
C THR A 527 -6.34 -14.34 31.57
N GLY A 528 -7.07 -14.51 30.46
CA GLY A 528 -6.70 -14.00 29.15
C GLY A 528 -7.92 -13.68 28.30
N LEU A 529 -7.80 -12.65 27.45
CA LEU A 529 -8.82 -12.25 26.49
C LEU A 529 -8.15 -11.88 25.17
N ILE A 530 -8.53 -12.53 24.08
CA ILE A 530 -8.07 -12.23 22.73
C ILE A 530 -9.27 -11.85 21.86
N TYR A 531 -9.21 -10.70 21.19
CA TYR A 531 -10.08 -10.36 20.09
C TYR A 531 -9.39 -10.77 18.77
N ALA A 532 -9.95 -11.76 18.07
CA ALA A 532 -9.36 -12.38 16.88
C ALA A 532 -10.00 -11.91 15.56
N GLY A 533 -11.04 -11.08 15.61
CA GLY A 533 -11.71 -10.56 14.42
C GLY A 533 -12.40 -11.65 13.59
N ALA A 534 -12.33 -11.53 12.27
CA ALA A 534 -12.73 -12.49 11.25
C ALA A 534 -11.50 -12.89 10.40
N PRO A 535 -10.73 -13.90 10.84
CA PRO A 535 -9.35 -14.14 10.40
C PRO A 535 -9.18 -15.00 9.14
N GLY A 536 -10.25 -15.43 8.47
CA GLY A 536 -10.17 -16.24 7.25
C GLY A 536 -9.78 -17.71 7.49
N GLU A 537 -9.24 -18.37 6.47
CA GLU A 537 -9.10 -19.84 6.41
C GLU A 537 -8.15 -20.44 7.47
N GLN A 538 -7.24 -19.63 8.04
CA GLN A 538 -6.29 -20.04 9.07
C GLN A 538 -6.73 -19.65 10.49
N THR A 539 -8.05 -19.59 10.74
CA THR A 539 -8.64 -19.24 12.04
C THR A 539 -8.04 -20.04 13.22
N GLY A 540 -8.05 -21.37 13.15
CA GLY A 540 -7.51 -22.22 14.21
C GLY A 540 -5.98 -22.18 14.37
N PRO A 541 -5.21 -22.38 13.29
CA PRO A 541 -3.75 -22.36 13.37
C PRO A 541 -3.17 -21.03 13.88
N SER A 542 -3.74 -19.90 13.47
CA SER A 542 -3.28 -18.58 13.93
C SER A 542 -3.54 -18.36 15.43
N ILE A 543 -4.74 -18.68 15.92
CA ILE A 543 -5.04 -18.49 17.34
C ILE A 543 -4.23 -19.43 18.23
N VAL A 544 -3.93 -20.66 17.76
CA VAL A 544 -3.05 -21.58 18.50
C VAL A 544 -1.63 -21.03 18.61
N ASP A 545 -1.08 -20.44 17.54
CA ASP A 545 0.24 -19.80 17.60
C ASP A 545 0.27 -18.68 18.67
N VAL A 546 -0.77 -17.85 18.71
CA VAL A 546 -0.88 -16.75 19.68
C VAL A 546 -1.09 -17.29 21.10
N VAL A 547 -1.96 -18.28 21.29
CA VAL A 547 -2.26 -18.86 22.61
C VAL A 547 -1.04 -19.55 23.20
N TYR A 548 -0.23 -20.24 22.41
CA TYR A 548 0.99 -20.91 22.88
C TYR A 548 2.25 -20.03 22.81
N GLY A 549 2.16 -18.82 22.24
CA GLY A 549 3.28 -17.89 22.13
C GLY A 549 4.30 -18.23 21.05
N ASP A 550 3.95 -19.08 20.09
CA ASP A 550 4.71 -19.27 18.85
C ASP A 550 4.67 -17.97 18.02
N TYR A 551 3.61 -17.18 18.18
CA TYR A 551 3.50 -15.80 17.72
C TYR A 551 3.26 -14.85 18.89
N ASN A 552 4.04 -13.78 19.00
CA ASN A 552 3.85 -12.75 20.02
C ASN A 552 2.77 -11.75 19.56
N PRO A 553 1.62 -11.61 20.25
CA PRO A 553 0.53 -10.77 19.79
C PRO A 553 0.97 -9.31 19.66
N GLN A 554 0.69 -8.75 18.49
CA GLN A 554 1.03 -7.36 18.14
C GLN A 554 -0.19 -6.56 17.63
N GLY A 555 -1.37 -7.19 17.54
CA GLY A 555 -2.57 -6.53 17.07
C GLY A 555 -2.98 -5.36 17.96
N ARG A 556 -3.66 -4.38 17.38
CA ARG A 556 -4.26 -3.23 18.05
C ARG A 556 -5.73 -3.10 17.63
N LEU A 557 -6.61 -2.70 18.54
CA LEU A 557 -8.01 -2.49 18.19
C LEU A 557 -8.16 -1.34 17.16
N PRO A 558 -8.80 -1.56 16.01
CA PRO A 558 -9.06 -0.50 15.03
C PRO A 558 -10.33 0.31 15.35
N PHE A 559 -10.93 0.10 16.54
CA PHE A 559 -12.10 0.79 17.09
C PHE A 559 -11.98 0.83 18.62
N ALA A 560 -12.69 1.72 19.30
CA ALA A 560 -12.84 1.67 20.74
C ALA A 560 -13.90 0.63 21.14
N VAL A 561 -13.78 0.08 22.35
CA VAL A 561 -14.81 -0.78 22.95
C VAL A 561 -15.45 -0.05 24.12
N GLY A 562 -16.69 0.40 23.95
CA GLY A 562 -17.53 0.93 25.03
C GLY A 562 -17.94 -0.12 26.07
N LYS A 563 -18.37 0.34 27.24
CA LYS A 563 -18.99 -0.47 28.31
C LYS A 563 -20.48 -0.67 28.07
N SER A 564 -21.07 0.21 27.25
CA SER A 564 -22.45 0.15 26.80
C SER A 564 -22.55 0.61 25.34
N GLU A 565 -23.66 0.29 24.68
CA GLU A 565 -23.92 0.79 23.33
C GLU A 565 -24.12 2.31 23.28
N THR A 566 -24.62 2.91 24.37
CA THR A 566 -24.83 4.36 24.45
C THR A 566 -23.52 5.15 24.44
N ASP A 567 -22.38 4.48 24.66
CA ASP A 567 -21.06 5.12 24.66
C ASP A 567 -20.59 5.58 23.26
N TYR A 568 -21.25 5.14 22.18
CA TYR A 568 -20.86 5.47 20.79
C TYR A 568 -21.63 6.65 20.18
N ASN A 569 -22.77 7.04 20.77
CA ASN A 569 -23.63 8.16 20.30
C ASN A 569 -24.06 8.11 18.83
N THR A 570 -24.10 6.91 18.25
CA THR A 570 -24.71 6.64 16.95
C THR A 570 -25.56 5.39 17.03
N ASN A 571 -26.62 5.33 16.23
CA ASN A 571 -27.57 4.22 16.20
C ASN A 571 -27.90 3.83 14.76
N ILE A 572 -28.38 2.60 14.57
CA ILE A 572 -28.97 2.14 13.33
C ILE A 572 -30.46 2.49 13.34
N LEU A 573 -30.95 3.03 12.23
CA LEU A 573 -32.38 3.26 12.04
C LEU A 573 -33.05 1.96 11.59
N TYR A 574 -33.83 1.34 12.48
CA TYR A 574 -34.54 0.07 12.22
C TYR A 574 -35.94 0.25 11.64
N ASN A 575 -36.68 1.26 12.12
CA ASN A 575 -38.10 1.43 11.80
C ASN A 575 -38.36 2.86 11.33
N SER A 576 -38.82 3.02 10.10
CA SER A 576 -39.20 4.29 9.51
C SER A 576 -40.23 4.10 8.38
N LEU A 577 -40.87 5.21 8.00
CA LEU A 577 -41.55 5.33 6.72
C LEU A 577 -40.57 5.11 5.54
N PRO A 578 -41.07 4.75 4.34
CA PRO A 578 -40.27 4.65 3.13
C PRO A 578 -39.43 5.92 2.89
N ASN A 579 -38.20 5.74 2.40
CA ASN A 579 -37.26 6.82 2.10
C ASN A 579 -36.78 7.66 3.31
N PRO A 580 -36.33 7.05 4.42
CA PRO A 580 -35.88 7.79 5.60
C PRO A 580 -34.73 8.73 5.31
N THR A 581 -34.56 9.74 6.17
CA THR A 581 -33.40 10.60 6.21
C THR A 581 -32.66 10.40 7.53
N ILE A 582 -31.35 10.19 7.46
CA ILE A 582 -30.49 10.03 8.62
C ILE A 582 -29.55 11.23 8.66
N SER A 583 -29.77 12.13 9.62
CA SER A 583 -28.89 13.29 9.83
C SER A 583 -27.65 12.89 10.64
N TYR A 584 -26.47 13.21 10.13
CA TYR A 584 -25.19 12.85 10.76
C TYR A 584 -24.81 13.92 11.80
N THR A 585 -25.64 14.03 12.85
CA THR A 585 -25.56 15.08 13.88
C THR A 585 -24.31 15.00 14.76
N GLU A 586 -23.67 13.84 14.80
CA GLU A 586 -22.41 13.60 15.51
C GLU A 586 -21.20 14.25 14.84
N LYS A 587 -21.31 14.65 13.57
CA LYS A 587 -20.27 15.33 12.80
C LYS A 587 -18.94 14.56 12.84
N LEU A 588 -17.86 15.19 13.31
CA LEU A 588 -16.51 14.61 13.39
C LEU A 588 -16.33 13.62 14.55
N LEU A 589 -17.32 13.49 15.45
CA LEU A 589 -17.24 12.75 16.70
C LEU A 589 -17.77 11.32 16.52
N LEU A 590 -16.94 10.45 15.96
CA LEU A 590 -17.20 9.00 15.87
C LEU A 590 -16.28 8.21 16.81
N ASP A 591 -16.79 7.09 17.34
CA ASP A 591 -16.00 6.11 18.09
C ASP A 591 -15.14 6.76 19.20
N TYR A 592 -13.82 6.57 19.20
CA TYR A 592 -12.93 7.14 20.19
C TYR A 592 -12.94 8.66 20.26
N LYS A 593 -13.24 9.34 19.15
CA LYS A 593 -13.30 10.80 19.09
C LYS A 593 -14.48 11.33 19.90
N TYR A 594 -15.62 10.67 19.78
CA TYR A 594 -16.80 10.96 20.61
C TYR A 594 -16.52 10.68 22.09
N MET A 595 -16.04 9.46 22.40
CA MET A 595 -15.80 9.06 23.79
C MET A 595 -14.82 10.03 24.48
N ALA A 596 -13.74 10.40 23.80
CA ALA A 596 -12.78 11.39 24.30
C ALA A 596 -13.42 12.77 24.52
N SER A 597 -14.26 13.24 23.59
CA SER A 597 -14.95 14.54 23.70
C SER A 597 -16.00 14.56 24.80
N ALA A 598 -16.64 13.42 25.09
CA ALA A 598 -17.69 13.27 26.08
C ALA A 598 -17.15 12.89 27.49
N GLY A 599 -15.82 12.71 27.63
CA GLY A 599 -15.22 12.25 28.88
C GLY A 599 -15.57 10.80 29.25
N ILE A 600 -15.97 9.99 28.27
CA ILE A 600 -16.32 8.58 28.45
C ILE A 600 -15.03 7.75 28.43
N THR A 601 -14.81 6.96 29.48
CA THR A 601 -13.71 6.00 29.52
C THR A 601 -14.15 4.67 28.91
N PRO A 602 -13.61 4.27 27.74
CA PRO A 602 -13.95 2.99 27.13
C PRO A 602 -13.48 1.82 28.01
N LEU A 603 -14.00 0.62 27.71
CA LEU A 603 -13.47 -0.62 28.26
C LEU A 603 -12.08 -0.93 27.69
N PHE A 604 -11.91 -0.74 26.38
CA PHE A 604 -10.62 -0.81 25.69
C PHE A 604 -10.54 0.31 24.66
N ASP A 605 -9.40 0.97 24.59
CA ASP A 605 -9.20 2.12 23.71
C ASP A 605 -9.02 1.73 22.24
N PHE A 606 -9.32 2.66 21.31
CA PHE A 606 -8.81 2.52 19.95
C PHE A 606 -7.27 2.55 19.99
N GLY A 607 -6.69 1.70 19.15
CA GLY A 607 -5.26 1.45 19.10
C GLY A 607 -4.72 0.62 20.27
N TYR A 608 -5.53 0.08 21.19
CA TYR A 608 -5.05 -0.72 22.32
C TYR A 608 -4.77 -2.18 21.95
N GLY A 609 -3.73 -2.76 22.53
CA GLY A 609 -3.42 -4.19 22.48
C GLY A 609 -2.15 -4.51 23.28
N LEU A 610 -2.16 -5.61 24.02
CA LEU A 610 -1.03 -6.10 24.81
C LEU A 610 -0.11 -6.98 23.97
N THR A 611 1.12 -7.16 24.46
CA THR A 611 2.16 -7.99 23.84
C THR A 611 2.85 -8.82 24.93
N TYR A 612 3.26 -10.05 24.62
CA TYR A 612 3.93 -10.91 25.61
C TYR A 612 5.32 -10.42 25.92
N GLY A 613 5.57 -10.12 27.20
CA GLY A 613 6.88 -9.65 27.68
C GLY A 613 7.34 -8.32 27.09
N GLY A 614 6.59 -7.72 26.15
CA GLY A 614 6.89 -6.43 25.56
C GLY A 614 6.57 -5.31 26.53
N LYS A 615 7.51 -4.38 26.68
CA LYS A 615 7.31 -3.11 27.37
C LYS A 615 8.09 -2.06 26.58
N PHE A 616 7.42 -0.99 26.16
CA PHE A 616 8.00 -0.05 25.23
C PHE A 616 8.11 1.35 25.83
N ASP A 617 9.33 1.86 25.90
CA ASP A 617 9.64 3.20 26.35
C ASP A 617 9.78 4.14 25.15
N TYR A 618 9.06 5.27 25.21
CA TYR A 618 9.06 6.32 24.18
C TYR A 618 9.89 7.51 24.65
N SER A 619 10.77 8.02 23.80
CA SER A 619 11.66 9.15 24.16
C SER A 619 12.06 9.98 22.94
N GLY A 620 12.64 11.16 23.19
CA GLY A 620 13.26 11.97 22.14
C GLY A 620 12.30 12.48 21.07
N LEU A 621 11.05 12.81 21.44
CA LEU A 621 10.09 13.42 20.52
C LEU A 621 10.63 14.75 19.98
N SER A 622 10.69 14.84 18.65
CA SER A 622 11.13 16.01 17.88
C SER A 622 10.18 16.24 16.72
N ILE A 623 9.92 17.52 16.42
CA ILE A 623 9.04 17.94 15.32
C ILE A 623 9.80 18.97 14.49
N THR A 624 9.99 18.66 13.22
CA THR A 624 10.72 19.52 12.27
C THR A 624 9.81 19.90 11.13
N SER A 625 9.69 21.19 10.82
CA SER A 625 8.98 21.66 9.64
C SER A 625 9.74 21.27 8.36
N THR A 626 9.00 20.84 7.35
CA THR A 626 9.48 20.71 5.97
C THR A 626 8.74 21.71 5.09
N SER A 627 9.14 21.81 3.84
CA SER A 627 8.43 22.61 2.82
C SER A 627 7.00 22.16 2.55
N THR A 628 6.69 20.88 2.76
CA THR A 628 5.39 20.25 2.45
C THR A 628 4.61 19.80 3.70
N GLY A 629 5.06 20.19 4.89
CA GLY A 629 4.41 19.82 6.15
C GLY A 629 5.38 19.71 7.32
N TYR A 630 5.33 18.59 8.05
CA TYR A 630 6.14 18.34 9.24
C TYR A 630 6.64 16.91 9.28
N THR A 631 7.76 16.70 9.94
CA THR A 631 8.29 15.38 10.30
C THR A 631 8.29 15.25 11.82
N VAL A 632 7.65 14.20 12.32
CA VAL A 632 7.62 13.84 13.74
C VAL A 632 8.54 12.64 13.93
N THR A 633 9.56 12.79 14.77
CA THR A 633 10.55 11.75 15.05
C THR A 633 10.59 11.46 16.54
N PHE A 634 10.67 10.19 16.92
CA PHE A 634 10.84 9.76 18.31
C PHE A 634 11.49 8.37 18.35
N LYS A 635 12.01 8.00 19.52
CA LYS A 635 12.67 6.71 19.75
C LYS A 635 11.76 5.78 20.55
N VAL A 636 11.65 4.53 20.11
CA VAL A 636 10.96 3.44 20.81
C VAL A 636 12.01 2.42 21.25
N THR A 637 11.96 1.99 22.51
CA THR A 637 12.88 0.99 23.10
C THR A 637 12.09 -0.13 23.73
N ASN A 638 12.44 -1.39 23.44
CA ASN A 638 11.85 -2.53 24.13
C ASN A 638 12.58 -2.75 25.47
N SER A 639 12.02 -2.22 26.55
CA SER A 639 12.48 -2.42 27.93
C SER A 639 11.87 -3.67 28.57
N GLY A 640 11.25 -4.53 27.77
CA GLY A 640 10.56 -5.74 28.19
C GLY A 640 11.52 -6.90 28.49
N THR A 641 10.95 -8.11 28.50
CA THR A 641 11.66 -9.37 28.76
C THR A 641 11.71 -10.30 27.56
N GLN A 642 11.01 -9.96 26.47
CA GLN A 642 10.96 -10.76 25.25
C GLN A 642 11.02 -9.87 24.00
N LYS A 643 11.48 -10.46 22.89
CA LYS A 643 11.36 -9.86 21.56
C LYS A 643 9.88 -9.61 21.27
N ALA A 644 9.58 -8.42 20.77
CA ALA A 644 8.22 -7.96 20.57
C ALA A 644 8.17 -6.89 19.48
N THR A 645 7.02 -6.75 18.84
CA THR A 645 6.75 -5.69 17.87
C THR A 645 5.86 -4.65 18.52
N GLU A 646 6.28 -3.39 18.47
CA GLU A 646 5.43 -2.27 18.89
C GLU A 646 4.72 -1.65 17.69
N ILE A 647 3.48 -1.22 17.90
CA ILE A 647 2.75 -0.37 16.95
C ILE A 647 2.76 1.05 17.49
N ALA A 648 3.72 1.85 17.04
CA ALA A 648 3.86 3.24 17.47
C ALA A 648 2.85 4.12 16.74
N GLN A 649 2.05 4.90 17.46
CA GLN A 649 0.95 5.71 16.92
C GLN A 649 1.17 7.20 17.20
N LEU A 650 0.76 8.06 16.27
CA LEU A 650 0.78 9.51 16.35
C LEU A 650 -0.64 10.07 16.25
N TYR A 651 -1.04 10.84 17.26
CA TYR A 651 -2.28 11.60 17.28
C TYR A 651 -2.01 13.10 17.34
N LEU A 652 -2.84 13.89 16.67
CA LEU A 652 -2.81 15.35 16.75
C LEU A 652 -4.02 15.88 17.52
N GLY A 653 -3.76 16.75 18.49
CA GLY A 653 -4.74 17.69 19.04
C GLY A 653 -4.59 19.02 18.33
N PHE A 654 -5.65 19.49 17.68
CA PHE A 654 -5.65 20.74 16.93
C PHE A 654 -5.93 21.94 17.86
N PRO A 655 -5.65 23.19 17.44
CA PRO A 655 -6.08 24.37 18.17
C PRO A 655 -7.59 24.33 18.42
N ALA A 656 -8.05 24.73 19.61
CA ALA A 656 -9.48 24.70 19.96
C ALA A 656 -10.37 25.48 18.96
N SER A 657 -9.85 26.56 18.37
CA SER A 657 -10.53 27.34 17.33
C SER A 657 -10.82 26.55 16.03
N ALA A 658 -10.15 25.42 15.82
CA ALA A 658 -10.39 24.56 14.67
C ALA A 658 -11.66 23.71 14.84
N GLY A 659 -12.19 23.52 16.05
CA GLY A 659 -13.38 22.70 16.28
C GLY A 659 -13.19 21.21 15.96
N GLU A 660 -11.95 20.73 16.03
CA GLU A 660 -11.56 19.34 15.79
C GLU A 660 -11.74 18.46 17.04
N PRO A 661 -11.90 17.14 16.87
CA PRO A 661 -11.83 16.18 17.96
C PRO A 661 -10.54 16.31 18.80
N PRO A 662 -10.57 15.93 20.10
CA PRO A 662 -9.43 16.11 21.00
C PRO A 662 -8.13 15.45 20.53
N LYS A 663 -8.25 14.29 19.88
CA LYS A 663 -7.13 13.54 19.29
C LYS A 663 -7.57 12.94 17.96
N ASN A 664 -6.76 13.10 16.94
CA ASN A 664 -6.96 12.55 15.62
C ASN A 664 -5.74 11.72 15.21
N LEU A 665 -5.91 10.44 14.86
CA LEU A 665 -4.82 9.62 14.33
C LEU A 665 -4.29 10.22 13.03
N ARG A 666 -2.96 10.33 12.92
CA ARG A 666 -2.24 10.88 11.74
C ARG A 666 -0.97 10.13 11.36
N GLY A 667 -0.66 9.04 12.07
CA GLY A 667 0.46 8.18 11.72
C GLY A 667 0.54 6.95 12.61
N PHE A 668 1.08 5.89 12.06
CA PHE A 668 1.42 4.67 12.79
C PHE A 668 2.60 3.96 12.11
N GLU A 669 3.37 3.18 12.83
CA GLU A 669 4.50 2.41 12.31
C GLU A 669 4.68 1.09 13.08
N GLU A 670 5.04 0.01 12.37
CA GLU A 670 5.36 -1.30 12.93
C GLU A 670 6.85 -1.35 13.29
N VAL A 671 7.18 -1.61 14.56
CA VAL A 671 8.55 -1.50 15.10
C VAL A 671 8.97 -2.80 15.80
N PRO A 672 9.52 -3.79 15.07
CA PRO A 672 10.03 -5.02 15.67
C PRO A 672 11.33 -4.76 16.44
N LEU A 673 11.38 -5.16 17.71
CA LEU A 673 12.52 -4.89 18.60
C LEU A 673 12.92 -6.11 19.44
N GLU A 674 14.21 -6.41 19.42
CA GLU A 674 14.86 -7.28 20.42
C GLU A 674 14.84 -6.59 21.81
N VAL A 675 15.01 -7.38 22.88
CA VAL A 675 15.08 -6.84 24.25
C VAL A 675 16.26 -5.88 24.39
N GLY A 676 16.01 -4.69 24.94
CA GLY A 676 16.98 -3.61 25.11
C GLY A 676 17.30 -2.83 23.83
N ALA A 677 16.83 -3.29 22.65
CA ALA A 677 17.04 -2.58 21.40
C ALA A 677 16.13 -1.36 21.28
N SER A 678 16.58 -0.38 20.50
CA SER A 678 15.80 0.81 20.19
C SER A 678 15.78 1.11 18.71
N SER A 679 14.68 1.70 18.22
CA SER A 679 14.55 2.22 16.86
C SER A 679 14.05 3.66 16.88
N THR A 680 14.43 4.43 15.87
CA THR A 680 13.92 5.77 15.64
C THR A 680 12.74 5.70 14.67
N VAL A 681 11.55 6.05 15.14
CA VAL A 681 10.34 6.16 14.33
C VAL A 681 10.26 7.55 13.73
N THR A 682 9.93 7.63 12.44
CA THR A 682 9.78 8.89 11.71
C THR A 682 8.46 8.89 10.95
N LEU A 683 7.54 9.76 11.34
CA LEU A 683 6.22 9.92 10.75
C LEU A 683 6.11 11.27 10.05
N LYS A 684 5.72 11.27 8.78
CA LYS A 684 5.55 12.47 7.98
C LYS A 684 4.09 12.92 8.03
N LEU A 685 3.88 14.21 8.28
CA LEU A 685 2.59 14.87 8.22
C LEU A 685 2.58 15.80 7.02
N SER A 686 1.71 15.54 6.03
CA SER A 686 1.51 16.46 4.92
C SER A 686 0.76 17.73 5.37
N THR A 687 0.71 18.74 4.50
CA THR A 687 -0.15 19.92 4.72
C THR A 687 -1.62 19.55 4.95
N ARG A 688 -2.15 18.53 4.28
CA ARG A 688 -3.55 18.08 4.46
C ARG A 688 -3.78 17.52 5.86
N GLU A 689 -2.81 16.81 6.42
CA GLU A 689 -2.95 16.10 7.70
C GLU A 689 -3.02 17.06 8.91
N ILE A 690 -2.60 18.31 8.70
CA ILE A 690 -2.67 19.42 9.66
C ILE A 690 -3.68 20.51 9.25
N SER A 691 -4.51 20.23 8.25
CA SER A 691 -5.56 21.12 7.75
C SER A 691 -6.95 20.63 8.15
N VAL A 692 -7.91 21.56 8.09
CA VAL A 692 -9.34 21.31 8.23
C VAL A 692 -10.06 21.78 6.97
N TRP A 693 -11.22 21.23 6.69
CA TRP A 693 -12.05 21.68 5.59
C TRP A 693 -12.83 22.94 5.98
N ASP A 694 -12.59 24.03 5.25
CA ASP A 694 -13.27 25.31 5.46
C ASP A 694 -14.44 25.47 4.48
N THR A 695 -15.65 25.12 4.93
CA THR A 695 -16.89 25.16 4.13
C THR A 695 -17.13 26.48 3.38
N PRO A 696 -16.92 27.68 3.96
CA PRO A 696 -17.13 28.94 3.22
C PRO A 696 -16.22 29.09 1.99
N SER A 697 -14.96 28.64 2.08
CA SER A 697 -14.03 28.71 0.95
C SER A 697 -13.95 27.44 0.11
N ARG A 698 -14.55 26.35 0.57
CA ARG A 698 -14.50 25.01 -0.04
C ARG A 698 -13.07 24.57 -0.33
N SER A 699 -12.22 24.67 0.69
CA SER A 699 -10.81 24.30 0.58
C SER A 699 -10.24 23.83 1.91
N TRP A 700 -9.20 23.00 1.83
CA TRP A 700 -8.40 22.63 2.99
C TRP A 700 -7.58 23.83 3.46
N LYS A 701 -7.77 24.23 4.71
CA LYS A 701 -7.03 25.32 5.35
C LYS A 701 -6.34 24.83 6.60
N ARG A 702 -5.10 25.27 6.78
CA ARG A 702 -4.36 25.05 8.01
C ARG A 702 -4.82 26.03 9.10
N PRO A 703 -5.40 25.57 10.22
CA PRO A 703 -5.73 26.46 11.34
C PRO A 703 -4.49 27.17 11.92
N THR A 704 -4.68 28.41 12.35
CA THR A 704 -3.68 29.12 13.16
C THR A 704 -3.74 28.65 14.60
N GLY A 705 -2.59 28.56 15.27
CA GLY A 705 -2.50 28.22 16.69
C GLY A 705 -1.56 27.04 16.96
N THR A 706 -1.65 26.52 18.17
CA THR A 706 -0.78 25.43 18.64
C THR A 706 -1.45 24.07 18.41
N PHE A 707 -0.71 23.19 17.73
CA PHE A 707 -1.05 21.77 17.63
C PHE A 707 -0.28 21.01 18.71
N THR A 708 -0.89 19.95 19.24
CA THR A 708 -0.25 19.04 20.19
C THR A 708 -0.05 17.69 19.52
N ALA A 709 1.17 17.16 19.52
CA ALA A 709 1.46 15.81 19.06
C ALA A 709 1.50 14.85 20.25
N TYR A 710 0.73 13.76 20.17
CA TYR A 710 0.75 12.67 21.14
C TYR A 710 1.32 11.42 20.46
N VAL A 711 2.38 10.85 21.01
CA VAL A 711 3.00 9.61 20.51
C VAL A 711 2.95 8.52 21.57
N GLY A 712 2.60 7.30 21.18
CA GLY A 712 2.60 6.14 22.07
C GLY A 712 1.87 4.93 21.49
N TYR A 713 1.41 4.04 22.36
CA TYR A 713 0.91 2.70 22.01
C TYR A 713 -0.61 2.62 21.82
N SER A 714 -1.38 3.64 22.21
CA SER A 714 -2.83 3.76 22.03
C SER A 714 -3.28 5.22 22.15
N GLN A 715 -4.57 5.50 21.95
CA GLN A 715 -5.13 6.86 22.09
C GLN A 715 -5.03 7.42 23.52
N CYS A 716 -5.03 6.56 24.54
CA CYS A 716 -5.20 6.92 25.95
C CYS A 716 -3.88 6.74 26.68
N LEU A 717 -2.99 7.70 26.46
CA LEU A 717 -1.78 7.86 27.24
C LEU A 717 -2.05 8.81 28.42
N PRO A 718 -2.01 8.34 29.68
CA PRO A 718 -1.65 9.20 30.79
C PRO A 718 -0.14 9.44 30.76
N GLY A 719 0.29 10.68 30.47
CA GLY A 719 1.71 11.07 30.57
C GLY A 719 2.49 11.11 29.26
N ALA A 720 1.91 11.61 28.17
CA ALA A 720 2.71 12.02 27.00
C ALA A 720 3.84 12.95 27.47
N ALA A 721 5.06 12.71 26.97
CA ALA A 721 6.13 13.71 27.04
C ALA A 721 5.60 14.98 26.39
N THR A 722 5.06 15.87 27.22
CA THR A 722 4.62 17.21 26.85
C THR A 722 5.90 18.01 26.73
N THR A 723 6.58 17.89 25.60
CA THR A 723 7.41 19.01 25.16
C THR A 723 6.43 20.10 24.75
N SER A 724 6.03 20.92 25.72
CA SER A 724 5.68 22.31 25.47
C SER A 724 6.93 22.99 24.94
N THR A 725 7.33 22.66 23.72
CA THR A 725 8.04 23.64 22.91
C THR A 725 6.97 24.60 22.45
N THR A 726 6.70 25.58 23.30
CA THR A 726 6.12 26.86 22.89
C THR A 726 7.10 27.50 21.91
N LYS A 727 7.08 27.03 20.66
CA LYS A 727 7.50 27.86 19.55
C LYS A 727 6.22 28.37 18.89
N PRO A 728 5.84 29.63 19.11
CA PRO A 728 4.81 30.24 18.30
C PRO A 728 5.27 30.11 16.85
N ILE A 729 4.45 29.51 16.00
CA ILE A 729 4.62 29.64 14.55
C ILE A 729 4.16 31.05 14.22
N THR A 730 5.05 32.02 14.48
CA THR A 730 4.86 33.43 14.12
C THR A 730 5.52 33.64 12.77
N SER A 731 4.70 33.95 11.78
CA SER A 731 5.16 34.50 10.52
C SER A 731 5.63 35.94 10.77
N THR A 732 6.94 36.14 10.93
CA THR A 732 7.54 37.46 10.74
C THR A 732 8.41 37.40 9.51
N SER A 733 7.98 38.09 8.46
CA SER A 733 8.82 38.44 7.33
C SER A 733 9.98 39.29 7.84
N THR A 734 11.20 38.79 7.69
CA THR A 734 12.39 39.63 7.82
C THR A 734 13.27 39.34 6.62
N THR A 735 13.24 40.28 5.68
CA THR A 735 14.27 40.51 4.68
C THR A 735 15.60 40.78 5.39
N VAL A 736 16.62 39.96 5.11
CA VAL A 736 18.02 40.25 5.49
C VAL A 736 18.92 39.93 4.28
N PRO A 737 19.92 40.78 3.96
CA PRO A 737 20.60 40.81 2.67
C PRO A 737 21.62 39.68 2.51
N VAL A 738 21.70 39.11 1.32
CA VAL A 738 22.74 38.16 0.93
C VAL A 738 24.02 38.93 0.59
N THR A 739 25.00 38.94 1.48
CA THR A 739 26.41 39.15 1.11
C THR A 739 27.06 37.81 0.85
N SER A 740 27.41 37.56 -0.41
CA SER A 740 28.19 36.41 -0.86
C SER A 740 29.62 36.49 -0.33
N LYS A 741 30.04 35.45 0.41
CA LYS A 741 31.45 35.14 0.65
C LYS A 741 31.77 33.80 0.01
N THR A 742 32.49 33.87 -1.09
CA THR A 742 33.10 32.74 -1.78
C THR A 742 34.20 32.14 -0.91
N THR A 743 34.04 30.89 -0.48
CA THR A 743 35.14 30.10 0.09
C THR A 743 35.48 28.95 -0.85
N THR A 744 36.54 29.16 -1.63
CA THR A 744 37.26 28.12 -2.37
C THR A 744 38.04 27.25 -1.38
N SER A 745 37.67 25.98 -1.21
CA SER A 745 38.47 24.99 -0.48
C SER A 745 39.15 24.02 -1.46
N THR A 746 40.47 24.08 -1.53
CA THR A 746 41.34 23.15 -2.26
C THR A 746 41.24 21.72 -1.67
N PRO A 747 41.24 20.64 -2.48
CA PRO A 747 41.16 19.27 -1.96
C PRO A 747 42.44 18.86 -1.21
N PRO A 748 42.34 18.04 -0.15
CA PRO A 748 43.51 17.58 0.59
C PRO A 748 44.28 16.51 -0.23
N SER A 749 45.60 16.67 -0.27
CA SER A 749 46.54 15.72 -0.87
C SER A 749 46.55 14.41 -0.07
N GLY A 750 45.89 13.37 -0.60
CA GLY A 750 45.84 12.04 -0.03
C GLY A 750 46.78 11.05 -0.72
N THR A 751 47.49 10.28 0.10
CA THR A 751 48.48 9.23 -0.17
C THR A 751 48.14 8.29 -1.35
N PRO A 752 49.14 7.88 -2.19
CA PRO A 752 48.93 6.94 -3.31
C PRO A 752 48.25 5.64 -2.87
N ILE A 753 47.29 5.17 -3.67
CA ILE A 753 46.57 3.91 -3.44
C ILE A 753 47.36 2.80 -4.14
N PRO A 754 47.68 1.68 -3.48
CA PRO A 754 48.20 0.50 -4.15
C PRO A 754 47.22 0.05 -5.24
N GLY A 755 47.70 -0.01 -6.50
CA GLY A 755 46.91 0.14 -7.73
C GLY A 755 45.53 -0.53 -7.77
N VAL A 756 44.51 0.30 -7.99
CA VAL A 756 43.15 -0.17 -8.29
C VAL A 756 43.15 -0.86 -9.66
N LYS A 757 42.60 -2.07 -9.70
CA LYS A 757 42.53 -2.94 -10.88
C LYS A 757 41.11 -3.10 -11.41
N TYR A 758 40.10 -2.99 -10.54
CA TYR A 758 38.70 -3.23 -10.87
C TYR A 758 37.89 -1.94 -10.70
N TRP A 759 37.18 -1.52 -11.75
CA TRP A 759 36.31 -0.35 -11.70
C TRP A 759 34.87 -0.78 -11.96
N PHE A 760 33.99 -0.55 -10.98
CA PHE A 760 32.56 -0.76 -11.09
C PHE A 760 31.87 0.60 -11.23
N SER A 761 31.12 0.77 -12.30
CA SER A 761 30.45 2.05 -12.60
C SER A 761 28.95 1.85 -12.66
N PHE A 762 28.21 2.78 -12.03
CA PHE A 762 26.76 2.81 -11.98
C PHE A 762 26.30 4.22 -12.35
N GLY A 763 25.24 4.37 -13.13
CA GLY A 763 24.87 5.70 -13.59
C GLY A 763 23.78 5.77 -14.65
N ASP A 764 23.52 6.99 -15.10
CA ASP A 764 22.52 7.36 -16.10
C ASP A 764 23.11 8.05 -17.35
N SER A 765 22.22 8.66 -18.15
CA SER A 765 22.24 9.34 -19.48
C SER A 765 23.54 9.90 -20.09
N TYR A 766 24.68 9.85 -19.41
CA TYR A 766 26.02 10.12 -19.93
C TYR A 766 26.72 8.88 -20.50
N THR A 767 26.38 7.68 -20.02
CA THR A 767 26.99 6.43 -20.49
C THR A 767 25.97 5.31 -20.42
N GLN A 768 25.94 4.44 -21.41
CA GLN A 768 25.24 3.17 -21.38
C GLN A 768 26.17 2.11 -21.92
N THR A 769 26.66 1.24 -21.05
CA THR A 769 27.40 0.07 -21.50
C THR A 769 26.57 -1.18 -21.30
N GLY A 770 25.68 -1.27 -20.30
CA GLY A 770 24.81 -2.46 -20.20
C GLY A 770 25.62 -3.76 -20.06
N PHE A 771 26.63 -3.74 -19.19
CA PHE A 771 27.47 -4.90 -18.91
C PHE A 771 26.63 -6.13 -18.54
N ASP A 772 26.73 -7.16 -19.37
CA ASP A 772 26.13 -8.47 -19.17
C ASP A 772 27.02 -9.34 -18.26
N ILE A 773 26.42 -9.74 -17.14
CA ILE A 773 27.05 -10.60 -16.15
C ILE A 773 27.28 -12.03 -16.65
N ASN A 774 26.69 -12.44 -17.76
CA ASN A 774 26.95 -13.73 -18.39
C ASN A 774 27.86 -13.59 -19.63
N GLY A 775 28.13 -12.36 -20.06
CA GLY A 775 29.00 -12.05 -21.20
C GLY A 775 30.50 -12.07 -20.89
N VAL A 776 31.29 -11.70 -21.90
CA VAL A 776 32.76 -11.67 -21.85
C VAL A 776 33.25 -10.74 -20.74
N LYS A 777 34.12 -11.24 -19.87
CA LYS A 777 34.64 -10.46 -18.74
C LYS A 777 35.79 -9.54 -19.13
N PRO A 778 35.93 -8.38 -18.47
CA PRO A 778 37.09 -7.51 -18.59
C PRO A 778 38.41 -8.27 -18.41
N ALA A 779 39.31 -8.11 -19.37
CA ALA A 779 40.64 -8.71 -19.36
C ALA A 779 41.67 -7.72 -19.92
N VAL A 780 42.98 -8.00 -19.75
CA VAL A 780 44.06 -7.08 -20.14
C VAL A 780 43.98 -6.66 -21.62
N GLY A 781 43.59 -7.57 -22.52
CA GLY A 781 43.41 -7.27 -23.96
C GLY A 781 42.03 -6.74 -24.35
N ASN A 782 41.07 -6.75 -23.43
CA ASN A 782 39.72 -6.20 -23.61
C ASN A 782 39.22 -5.65 -22.25
N PRO A 783 39.65 -4.44 -21.86
CA PRO A 783 39.46 -3.93 -20.49
C PRO A 783 38.01 -3.58 -20.15
N LEU A 784 37.10 -3.53 -21.14
CA LEU A 784 35.66 -3.36 -20.95
C LEU A 784 34.90 -4.69 -20.96
N GLY A 785 35.48 -5.75 -21.56
CA GLY A 785 34.86 -7.07 -21.65
C GLY A 785 33.66 -7.05 -22.58
N ASN A 786 32.50 -6.68 -22.06
CA ASN A 786 31.27 -6.53 -22.81
C ASN A 786 30.48 -5.29 -22.33
N PRO A 787 29.69 -4.66 -23.23
CA PRO A 787 29.67 -4.85 -24.68
C PRO A 787 30.96 -4.34 -25.33
N THR A 788 31.07 -4.46 -26.65
CA THR A 788 32.23 -3.99 -27.41
C THR A 788 32.36 -2.47 -27.34
N TYR A 789 33.60 -1.97 -27.26
CA TYR A 789 33.90 -0.55 -27.40
C TYR A 789 33.63 -0.06 -28.84
N PRO A 790 33.07 1.15 -29.04
CA PRO A 790 32.54 2.04 -28.00
C PRO A 790 31.21 1.54 -27.44
N GLY A 791 30.97 1.82 -26.16
CA GLY A 791 29.68 1.68 -25.53
C GLY A 791 28.64 2.62 -26.13
N TYR A 792 27.42 2.53 -25.62
CA TYR A 792 26.30 3.36 -26.03
C TYR A 792 26.21 4.63 -25.16
N THR A 793 25.59 5.67 -25.70
CA THR A 793 25.19 6.90 -25.01
C THR A 793 23.80 7.28 -25.48
N ALA A 794 23.16 8.29 -24.89
CA ALA A 794 21.92 8.85 -25.46
C ALA A 794 22.08 9.34 -26.92
N CYS A 795 23.33 9.46 -27.41
CA CYS A 795 23.73 9.88 -28.74
C CYS A 795 24.03 8.71 -29.70
N GLY A 796 23.84 7.45 -29.28
CA GLY A 796 24.22 6.26 -30.03
C GLY A 796 25.58 5.68 -29.60
N SER A 797 26.14 4.80 -30.45
CA SER A 797 27.41 4.09 -30.21
C SER A 797 28.63 4.99 -30.41
N VAL A 798 28.88 5.88 -29.46
CA VAL A 798 30.02 6.78 -29.43
C VAL A 798 30.79 6.66 -28.11
N PRO A 799 32.11 6.94 -28.09
CA PRO A 799 32.88 6.84 -26.85
C PRO A 799 32.32 7.72 -25.74
N ASN A 800 32.04 7.11 -24.60
CA ASN A 800 31.62 7.82 -23.38
C ASN A 800 32.82 8.03 -22.44
N TRP A 801 32.63 8.81 -21.38
CA TRP A 801 33.75 9.19 -20.51
C TRP A 801 34.35 7.99 -19.74
N VAL A 802 33.55 7.00 -19.34
CA VAL A 802 34.06 5.78 -18.69
C VAL A 802 34.90 4.98 -19.66
N ASP A 803 34.40 4.78 -20.89
CA ASP A 803 35.14 4.09 -21.93
C ASP A 803 36.47 4.79 -22.24
N LEU A 804 36.47 6.13 -22.36
CA LEU A 804 37.65 6.92 -22.66
C LEU A 804 38.65 6.94 -21.50
N VAL A 805 38.20 6.96 -20.24
CA VAL A 805 39.10 6.75 -19.10
C VAL A 805 39.76 5.38 -19.23
N THR A 806 38.98 4.33 -19.45
CA THR A 806 39.47 2.94 -19.47
C THR A 806 40.40 2.64 -20.66
N THR A 807 40.09 3.16 -21.85
CA THR A 807 40.76 2.79 -23.11
C THR A 807 41.79 3.80 -23.60
N LYS A 808 41.64 5.09 -23.28
CA LYS A 808 42.47 6.18 -23.82
C LYS A 808 43.35 6.84 -22.76
N TYR A 809 42.81 7.16 -21.58
CA TYR A 809 43.50 7.99 -20.58
C TYR A 809 44.12 7.22 -19.42
N ASN A 810 43.76 5.97 -19.24
CA ASN A 810 44.34 5.11 -18.22
C ASN A 810 45.74 4.63 -18.65
N THR A 811 46.73 4.81 -17.77
CA THR A 811 48.13 4.41 -18.02
C THR A 811 48.51 3.07 -17.37
N SER A 812 47.57 2.41 -16.69
CA SER A 812 47.72 1.06 -16.10
C SER A 812 46.63 0.12 -16.59
N THR A 813 46.55 -1.14 -16.15
CA THR A 813 45.43 -2.02 -16.55
C THR A 813 44.24 -1.82 -15.62
N LEU A 814 43.14 -1.24 -16.13
CA LEU A 814 41.87 -1.07 -15.41
C LEU A 814 40.79 -1.93 -16.05
N LEU A 815 40.29 -2.91 -15.31
CA LEU A 815 39.24 -3.83 -15.73
C LEU A 815 37.90 -3.26 -15.30
N THR A 816 37.12 -2.79 -16.27
CA THR A 816 35.93 -1.96 -16.03
C THR A 816 34.66 -2.74 -16.25
N TYR A 817 33.84 -2.80 -15.21
CA TYR A 817 32.54 -3.44 -15.14
C TYR A 817 31.50 -2.32 -15.05
N ASN A 818 31.07 -1.82 -16.20
CA ASN A 818 30.18 -0.67 -16.25
C ASN A 818 28.71 -1.12 -16.33
N PHE A 819 28.04 -1.09 -15.17
CA PHE A 819 26.62 -1.41 -14.99
C PHE A 819 25.71 -0.23 -15.35
N ALA A 820 26.26 0.95 -15.69
CA ALA A 820 25.46 2.12 -16.04
C ALA A 820 24.54 1.86 -17.25
N TYR A 821 23.34 2.41 -17.15
CA TYR A 821 22.27 2.23 -18.12
C TYR A 821 21.66 3.59 -18.49
N GLY A 822 21.51 3.86 -19.79
CA GLY A 822 21.01 5.14 -20.28
C GLY A 822 19.55 5.36 -19.89
N GLY A 823 19.19 6.57 -19.47
CA GLY A 823 17.84 6.88 -19.00
C GLY A 823 17.52 6.44 -17.57
N ALA A 824 18.48 5.83 -16.86
CA ALA A 824 18.29 5.38 -15.48
C ALA A 824 17.91 6.52 -14.53
N THR A 825 17.08 6.20 -13.55
CA THR A 825 16.76 7.04 -12.39
C THR A 825 17.38 6.44 -11.13
N ILE A 826 17.50 7.22 -10.06
CA ILE A 826 18.06 6.72 -8.79
C ILE A 826 17.19 5.58 -8.24
N ASP A 827 15.87 5.78 -8.29
CA ASP A 827 14.89 4.86 -7.76
C ASP A 827 13.63 4.97 -8.61
N ALA A 828 13.27 3.87 -9.29
CA ALA A 828 12.10 3.83 -10.17
C ALA A 828 10.78 4.09 -9.42
N SER A 829 10.76 3.91 -8.09
CA SER A 829 9.61 4.25 -7.24
C SER A 829 9.52 5.74 -6.91
N LEU A 830 10.61 6.49 -7.04
CA LEU A 830 10.68 7.93 -6.79
C LEU A 830 10.61 8.76 -8.08
N VAL A 831 11.33 8.34 -9.12
CA VAL A 831 11.26 8.91 -10.47
C VAL A 831 11.10 7.74 -11.43
N LYS A 832 9.97 7.71 -12.14
CA LYS A 832 9.74 6.71 -13.18
C LYS A 832 10.78 6.89 -14.28
N PRO A 833 11.53 5.84 -14.68
CA PRO A 833 12.40 5.90 -15.84
C PRO A 833 11.60 6.18 -17.11
N TYR A 834 12.28 6.65 -18.17
CA TYR A 834 11.62 6.97 -19.43
C TYR A 834 10.94 5.76 -20.10
N THR A 835 11.44 4.53 -19.87
CA THR A 835 10.71 3.29 -20.15
C THR A 835 10.85 2.26 -19.02
N PRO A 836 9.88 1.35 -18.83
CA PRO A 836 9.90 0.35 -17.76
C PRO A 836 11.11 -0.61 -17.78
N GLU A 837 11.74 -0.79 -18.93
CA GLU A 837 12.86 -1.71 -19.15
C GLU A 837 14.22 -1.10 -18.75
N VAL A 838 14.24 0.20 -18.47
CA VAL A 838 15.44 0.92 -18.04
C VAL A 838 15.78 0.51 -16.61
N GLN A 839 17.00 -0.01 -16.42
CA GLN A 839 17.49 -0.41 -15.10
C GLN A 839 17.81 0.81 -14.25
N SER A 840 17.10 0.97 -13.12
CA SER A 840 17.37 2.02 -12.14
C SER A 840 18.71 1.81 -11.44
N LEU A 841 19.23 2.81 -10.73
CA LEU A 841 20.43 2.62 -9.90
C LEU A 841 20.27 1.49 -8.90
N THR A 842 19.06 1.35 -8.34
CA THR A 842 18.72 0.26 -7.44
C THR A 842 18.94 -1.09 -8.11
N ASP A 843 18.50 -1.25 -9.35
CA ASP A 843 18.68 -2.48 -10.12
C ASP A 843 20.14 -2.74 -10.47
N GLN A 844 20.86 -1.70 -10.91
CA GLN A 844 22.28 -1.80 -11.23
C GLN A 844 23.11 -2.22 -10.00
N VAL A 845 22.86 -1.62 -8.84
CA VAL A 845 23.54 -1.96 -7.58
C VAL A 845 23.12 -3.34 -7.08
N ASN A 846 21.85 -3.71 -7.14
CA ASN A 846 21.40 -5.04 -6.75
C ASN A 846 22.00 -6.13 -7.65
N SER A 847 22.11 -5.88 -8.96
CA SER A 847 22.77 -6.77 -9.91
C SER A 847 24.24 -7.00 -9.54
N PHE A 848 24.96 -5.92 -9.20
CA PHE A 848 26.31 -6.04 -8.67
C PHE A 848 26.35 -6.83 -7.35
N LEU A 849 25.48 -6.53 -6.39
CA LEU A 849 25.49 -7.20 -5.07
C LEU A 849 25.22 -8.70 -5.17
N ALA A 850 24.27 -9.09 -6.03
CA ALA A 850 23.97 -10.49 -6.33
C ALA A 850 25.15 -11.21 -6.98
N ASN A 851 25.96 -10.48 -7.75
CA ASN A 851 27.06 -11.02 -8.54
C ASN A 851 28.43 -10.47 -8.12
N LYS A 852 28.59 -10.09 -6.84
CA LYS A 852 29.80 -9.43 -6.35
C LYS A 852 31.07 -10.29 -6.52
N ALA A 853 30.95 -11.58 -6.77
CA ALA A 853 32.06 -12.48 -7.09
C ALA A 853 32.48 -12.46 -8.58
N VAL A 854 31.88 -11.63 -9.43
CA VAL A 854 32.20 -11.52 -10.87
C VAL A 854 33.65 -11.13 -11.15
N ALA A 855 34.31 -10.49 -10.18
CA ALA A 855 35.72 -10.18 -10.22
C ALA A 855 36.32 -10.44 -8.83
N PRO A 856 37.62 -10.79 -8.74
CA PRO A 856 38.31 -10.95 -7.46
C PRO A 856 38.72 -9.59 -6.89
N TRP A 857 37.75 -8.71 -6.72
CA TRP A 857 37.96 -7.37 -6.19
C TRP A 857 38.02 -7.40 -4.65
N THR A 858 38.72 -6.42 -4.09
CA THR A 858 38.83 -6.13 -2.66
C THR A 858 38.65 -4.64 -2.45
N GLY A 859 38.37 -4.20 -1.23
CA GLY A 859 38.26 -2.78 -0.93
C GLY A 859 39.51 -1.96 -1.29
N SER A 860 40.70 -2.58 -1.33
CA SER A 860 41.94 -1.87 -1.66
C SER A 860 42.24 -1.77 -3.16
N ASN A 861 41.67 -2.66 -3.99
CA ASN A 861 41.99 -2.73 -5.43
C ASN A 861 40.79 -2.42 -6.34
N SER A 862 39.72 -1.84 -5.79
CA SER A 862 38.49 -1.52 -6.51
C SER A 862 38.08 -0.06 -6.39
N LEU A 863 37.41 0.47 -7.41
CA LEU A 863 36.73 1.76 -7.41
C LEU A 863 35.27 1.57 -7.78
N PHE A 864 34.40 2.26 -7.07
CA PHE A 864 32.97 2.33 -7.35
C PHE A 864 32.64 3.76 -7.76
N SER A 865 32.21 3.98 -9.00
CA SER A 865 31.76 5.30 -9.42
C SER A 865 30.26 5.35 -9.60
N VAL A 866 29.65 6.42 -9.11
CA VAL A 866 28.20 6.63 -9.21
C VAL A 866 27.93 8.04 -9.73
N PHE A 867 27.11 8.12 -10.78
CA PHE A 867 26.78 9.37 -11.47
C PHE A 867 25.34 9.30 -11.98
N ILE A 868 24.43 9.94 -11.26
CA ILE A 868 23.01 9.99 -11.64
C ILE A 868 22.45 11.38 -11.33
N GLY A 869 21.53 11.84 -12.19
CA GLY A 869 20.61 12.90 -11.82
C GLY A 869 20.16 13.79 -12.96
N ILE A 870 20.51 13.54 -14.23
CA ILE A 870 19.87 14.35 -15.29
C ILE A 870 18.38 14.03 -15.37
N ASN A 871 18.03 12.75 -15.32
CA ASN A 871 16.64 12.33 -15.45
C ASN A 871 15.82 12.63 -14.19
N ASP A 872 16.47 12.60 -13.02
CA ASP A 872 15.83 12.88 -11.73
C ASP A 872 15.77 14.38 -11.39
N ILE A 873 16.83 15.14 -11.74
CA ILE A 873 17.07 16.52 -11.31
C ILE A 873 17.14 17.48 -12.50
N GLY A 874 17.91 17.14 -13.54
CA GLY A 874 18.06 17.96 -14.75
C GLY A 874 16.71 18.28 -15.38
N ASN A 875 15.91 17.27 -15.72
CA ASN A 875 14.64 17.47 -16.44
C ASN A 875 13.43 17.73 -15.52
N SER A 876 13.62 18.40 -14.37
CA SER A 876 12.60 18.40 -13.30
C SER A 876 12.06 19.77 -12.91
N TRP A 877 12.51 20.83 -13.59
CA TRP A 877 12.09 22.21 -13.33
C TRP A 877 10.59 22.45 -13.55
N TYR A 878 9.96 21.67 -14.44
CA TYR A 878 8.52 21.74 -14.72
C TYR A 878 7.66 20.89 -13.76
N GLN A 879 8.28 20.12 -12.86
CA GLN A 879 7.56 19.30 -11.90
C GLN A 879 7.23 20.12 -10.65
N SER A 880 5.94 20.20 -10.31
CA SER A 880 5.46 20.86 -9.09
C SER A 880 5.96 20.14 -7.82
N GLY A 881 6.32 20.89 -6.78
CA GLY A 881 6.72 20.36 -5.47
C GLY A 881 8.03 20.95 -4.96
N ASP A 882 8.42 20.63 -3.72
CA ASP A 882 9.71 21.08 -3.20
C ASP A 882 10.86 20.20 -3.71
N ARG A 883 11.55 20.71 -4.71
CA ARG A 883 12.74 20.09 -5.31
C ARG A 883 13.89 19.93 -4.32
N GLY A 884 13.93 20.78 -3.29
CA GLY A 884 14.86 20.65 -2.16
C GLY A 884 14.60 19.37 -1.37
N ALA A 885 13.40 19.18 -0.84
CA ALA A 885 13.02 17.95 -0.14
C ALA A 885 13.12 16.72 -1.05
N PHE A 886 12.75 16.84 -2.31
CA PHE A 886 12.88 15.74 -3.28
C PHE A 886 14.33 15.31 -3.49
N SER A 887 15.26 16.28 -3.60
CA SER A 887 16.70 16.00 -3.66
C SER A 887 17.19 15.24 -2.43
N GLU A 888 16.65 15.51 -1.23
CA GLU A 888 17.02 14.76 -0.02
C GLU A 888 16.51 13.31 -0.07
N VAL A 889 15.27 13.09 -0.51
CA VAL A 889 14.69 11.75 -0.67
C VAL A 889 15.47 10.92 -1.70
N LEU A 890 15.84 11.55 -2.81
CA LEU A 890 16.67 10.94 -3.82
C LEU A 890 18.07 10.63 -3.28
N LEU A 891 18.70 11.57 -2.56
CA LEU A 891 20.02 11.34 -1.97
C LEU A 891 19.99 10.31 -0.84
N ASP A 892 18.88 10.15 -0.12
CA ASP A 892 18.70 9.06 0.85
C ASP A 892 18.70 7.70 0.16
N SER A 893 17.94 7.54 -0.92
CA SER A 893 17.94 6.31 -1.72
C SER A 893 19.33 6.06 -2.33
N TYR A 894 19.93 7.09 -2.92
CA TYR A 894 21.28 7.07 -3.48
C TYR A 894 22.32 6.58 -2.46
N PHE A 895 22.44 7.23 -1.30
CA PHE A 895 23.42 6.86 -0.28
C PHE A 895 23.09 5.56 0.45
N GLY A 896 21.81 5.15 0.48
CA GLY A 896 21.42 3.81 0.89
C GLY A 896 22.06 2.73 0.02
N LEU A 897 22.09 2.94 -1.30
CA LEU A 897 22.76 2.03 -2.24
C LEU A 897 24.29 2.07 -2.10
N ILE A 898 24.89 3.25 -1.94
CA ILE A 898 26.33 3.40 -1.65
C ILE A 898 26.70 2.64 -0.37
N LYS A 899 25.86 2.72 0.67
CA LYS A 899 26.06 2.01 1.93
C LYS A 899 26.04 0.49 1.75
N LYS A 900 25.15 -0.06 0.92
CA LYS A 900 25.15 -1.50 0.59
C LYS A 900 26.45 -1.94 -0.08
N ILE A 901 27.00 -1.15 -0.99
CA ILE A 901 28.31 -1.43 -1.63
C ILE A 901 29.44 -1.39 -0.58
N TYR A 902 29.40 -0.42 0.33
CA TYR A 902 30.35 -0.35 1.44
C TYR A 902 30.26 -1.58 2.36
N ASP A 903 29.05 -2.03 2.67
CA ASP A 903 28.80 -3.15 3.59
C ASP A 903 29.34 -4.48 3.05
N VAL A 904 29.40 -4.63 1.72
CA VAL A 904 30.02 -5.81 1.09
C VAL A 904 31.53 -5.67 0.84
N GLY A 905 32.15 -4.57 1.29
CA GLY A 905 33.61 -4.38 1.26
C GLY A 905 34.11 -3.25 0.36
N GLY A 906 33.24 -2.49 -0.29
CA GLY A 906 33.64 -1.34 -1.10
C GLY A 906 34.25 -0.21 -0.26
N ARG A 907 35.36 0.38 -0.71
CA ARG A 907 36.07 1.41 0.07
C ARG A 907 36.46 2.66 -0.71
N ASN A 908 36.55 2.62 -2.04
CA ASN A 908 36.92 3.79 -2.85
C ASN A 908 35.72 4.18 -3.73
N PHE A 909 35.24 5.42 -3.59
CA PHE A 909 34.04 5.90 -4.28
C PHE A 909 34.29 7.20 -5.05
N LEU A 910 33.96 7.21 -6.35
CA LEU A 910 33.95 8.42 -7.18
C LEU A 910 32.50 8.85 -7.43
N PHE A 911 32.17 10.07 -7.02
CA PHE A 911 30.87 10.68 -7.28
C PHE A 911 31.02 11.69 -8.42
N VAL A 912 30.06 11.72 -9.35
CA VAL A 912 29.99 12.77 -10.37
C VAL A 912 28.70 13.56 -10.13
N ASN A 913 28.83 14.88 -10.06
CA ASN A 913 27.67 15.74 -9.87
C ASN A 913 26.89 15.96 -11.19
N VAL A 914 25.72 16.59 -11.13
CA VAL A 914 24.87 16.86 -12.30
C VAL A 914 25.32 18.16 -12.95
N PRO A 915 25.59 18.21 -14.27
CA PRO A 915 25.99 19.44 -14.92
C PRO A 915 24.81 20.35 -15.27
N HIS A 916 25.11 21.63 -15.46
CA HIS A 916 24.16 22.66 -15.85
C HIS A 916 23.67 22.47 -17.29
N VAL A 917 22.51 21.81 -17.43
CA VAL A 917 21.85 21.55 -18.72
C VAL A 917 20.85 22.64 -19.12
N ASP A 918 20.69 23.68 -18.31
CA ASP A 918 19.84 24.86 -18.56
C ASP A 918 20.28 25.70 -19.76
N ARG A 919 21.48 25.42 -20.26
CA ARG A 919 22.07 26.03 -21.46
C ARG A 919 22.07 25.09 -22.67
N SER A 920 21.44 23.93 -22.57
CA SER A 920 21.23 23.02 -23.70
C SER A 920 20.29 23.65 -24.74
N PRO A 921 20.40 23.29 -26.04
CA PRO A 921 19.49 23.81 -27.07
C PRO A 921 18.00 23.64 -26.73
N LEU A 922 17.63 22.52 -26.11
CA LEU A 922 16.28 22.24 -25.63
C LEU A 922 15.86 23.24 -24.54
N MET A 923 16.74 23.54 -23.59
CA MET A 923 16.45 24.49 -22.50
C MET A 923 16.52 25.95 -22.94
N LEU A 924 17.35 26.29 -23.92
CA LEU A 924 17.38 27.62 -24.53
C LEU A 924 16.07 27.96 -25.25
N ALA A 925 15.29 26.95 -25.66
CA ALA A 925 13.94 27.13 -26.18
C ALA A 925 12.89 27.40 -25.07
N GLN A 926 13.25 27.25 -23.80
CA GLN A 926 12.37 27.48 -22.65
C GLN A 926 12.48 28.91 -22.09
N PRO A 927 11.45 29.37 -21.35
CA PRO A 927 11.49 30.65 -20.64
C PRO A 927 12.71 30.82 -19.72
N ALA A 928 13.11 32.08 -19.49
CA ALA A 928 14.30 32.38 -18.69
C ALA A 928 14.18 31.95 -17.22
N ASP A 929 12.99 32.04 -16.65
CA ASP A 929 12.63 31.55 -15.33
C ASP A 929 12.72 30.03 -15.23
N SER A 930 12.28 29.29 -16.25
CA SER A 930 12.44 27.83 -16.33
C SER A 930 13.91 27.41 -16.29
N ARG A 931 14.76 28.09 -17.06
CA ARG A 931 16.21 27.84 -17.06
C ARG A 931 16.86 28.17 -15.72
N GLN A 932 16.49 29.30 -15.11
CA GLN A 932 16.98 29.67 -13.78
C GLN A 932 16.54 28.67 -12.70
N ALA A 933 15.30 28.19 -12.78
CA ALA A 933 14.78 27.18 -11.86
C ALA A 933 15.52 25.86 -12.02
N GLU A 934 15.79 25.42 -13.25
CA GLU A 934 16.56 24.20 -13.52
C GLU A 934 17.98 24.30 -12.96
N ALA A 935 18.68 25.40 -13.25
CA ALA A 935 20.01 25.67 -12.72
C ALA A 935 20.03 25.64 -11.18
N ALA A 936 19.07 26.31 -10.53
CA ALA A 936 18.96 26.35 -9.07
C ALA A 936 18.67 24.97 -8.46
N VAL A 937 17.87 24.13 -9.13
CA VAL A 937 17.57 22.76 -8.70
C VAL A 937 18.81 21.87 -8.81
N ILE A 938 19.58 22.00 -9.90
CA ILE A 938 20.85 21.30 -10.10
C ILE A 938 21.89 21.72 -9.06
N ASP A 939 22.05 23.03 -8.82
CA ASP A 939 22.95 23.57 -7.79
C ASP A 939 22.60 23.05 -6.40
N GLY A 940 21.30 23.07 -6.05
CA GLY A 940 20.80 22.58 -4.78
C GLY A 940 21.10 21.09 -4.57
N PHE A 941 20.88 20.26 -5.60
CA PHE A 941 21.20 18.84 -5.55
C PHE A 941 22.71 18.61 -5.44
N ASN A 942 23.52 19.32 -6.25
CA ASN A 942 24.98 19.19 -6.26
C ASN A 942 25.62 19.56 -4.91
N ALA A 943 25.13 20.63 -4.27
CA ALA A 943 25.59 21.03 -2.94
C ALA A 943 25.26 19.95 -1.89
N LYS A 944 24.05 19.38 -1.95
CA LYS A 944 23.64 18.30 -1.05
C LYS A 944 24.42 17.01 -1.28
N LEU A 945 24.68 16.66 -2.54
CA LEU A 945 25.53 15.53 -2.89
C LEU A 945 26.92 15.70 -2.24
N ALA A 946 27.55 16.87 -2.36
CA ALA A 946 28.84 17.13 -1.74
C ALA A 946 28.82 17.01 -0.21
N ALA A 947 27.77 17.52 0.43
CA ALA A 947 27.56 17.38 1.87
C ALA A 947 27.39 15.91 2.28
N ARG A 948 26.58 15.14 1.54
CA ARG A 948 26.33 13.71 1.80
C ARG A 948 27.57 12.84 1.56
N VAL A 949 28.39 13.14 0.55
CA VAL A 949 29.68 12.47 0.33
C VAL A 949 30.61 12.70 1.53
N SER A 950 30.69 13.94 2.02
CA SER A 950 31.51 14.29 3.18
C SER A 950 31.03 13.58 4.46
N ALA A 951 29.71 13.54 4.67
CA ALA A 951 29.08 12.82 5.78
C ALA A 951 29.33 11.31 5.69
N PHE A 952 29.19 10.73 4.49
CA PHE A 952 29.44 9.31 4.25
C PHE A 952 30.89 8.93 4.53
N ALA A 953 31.86 9.72 4.04
CA ALA A 953 33.28 9.50 4.32
C ALA A 953 33.59 9.60 5.82
N SER A 954 32.96 10.53 6.53
CA SER A 954 33.15 10.73 7.97
C SER A 954 32.53 9.60 8.80
N ALA A 955 31.38 9.08 8.37
CA ALA A 955 30.64 8.05 9.09
C ALA A 955 31.17 6.62 8.86
N ASN A 956 31.99 6.40 7.84
CA ASN A 956 32.40 5.06 7.41
C ASN A 956 33.93 4.94 7.36
N SER A 957 34.50 4.15 8.27
CA SER A 957 35.95 3.98 8.40
C SER A 957 36.58 3.35 7.16
N GLY A 958 37.76 3.84 6.77
CA GLY A 958 38.53 3.29 5.65
C GLY A 958 37.95 3.62 4.27
N VAL A 959 36.97 4.52 4.19
CA VAL A 959 36.41 5.02 2.94
C VAL A 959 37.27 6.16 2.37
N LYS A 960 37.49 6.12 1.07
CA LYS A 960 38.04 7.24 0.27
C LYS A 960 36.99 7.69 -0.73
N THR A 961 36.81 9.01 -0.84
CA THR A 961 35.83 9.60 -1.76
C THR A 961 36.49 10.65 -2.64
N TRP A 962 36.02 10.75 -3.88
CA TRP A 962 36.32 11.83 -4.82
C TRP A 962 35.01 12.36 -5.37
N ILE A 963 34.94 13.66 -5.65
CA ILE A 963 33.83 14.27 -6.37
C ILE A 963 34.40 14.92 -7.62
N TYR A 964 33.91 14.50 -8.78
CA TYR A 964 34.14 15.19 -10.04
C TYR A 964 32.98 16.13 -10.34
N SER A 965 33.29 17.41 -10.56
CA SER A 965 32.27 18.40 -10.94
C SER A 965 32.15 18.47 -12.46
N SER A 966 31.20 17.69 -13.00
CA SER A 966 30.81 17.79 -14.41
C SER A 966 30.19 19.17 -14.70
N ALA A 967 29.47 19.75 -13.72
CA ALA A 967 28.90 21.10 -13.81
C ALA A 967 29.95 22.17 -14.11
N ALA A 968 30.99 22.25 -13.27
CA ALA A 968 32.04 23.25 -13.45
C ALA A 968 32.80 23.06 -14.78
N LYS A 969 32.99 21.81 -15.21
CA LYS A 969 33.64 21.55 -16.50
C LYS A 969 32.74 21.96 -17.66
N LEU A 970 31.47 21.57 -17.66
CA LEU A 970 30.54 21.93 -18.73
C LEU A 970 30.39 23.46 -18.82
N ASP A 971 30.30 24.16 -17.69
CA ASP A 971 30.27 25.63 -17.67
C ASP A 971 31.50 26.24 -18.33
N THR A 972 32.69 25.70 -18.04
CA THR A 972 33.95 26.15 -18.65
C THR A 972 33.92 25.97 -20.17
N LEU A 973 33.43 24.82 -20.65
CA LEU A 973 33.34 24.53 -22.08
C LEU A 973 32.30 25.43 -22.76
N LEU A 974 31.12 25.61 -22.16
CA LEU A 974 30.04 26.45 -22.67
C LEU A 974 30.39 27.94 -22.67
N ASN A 975 31.22 28.40 -21.74
CA ASN A 975 31.66 29.80 -21.68
C ASN A 975 32.72 30.13 -22.74
N SER A 976 33.42 29.14 -23.30
CA SER A 976 34.51 29.37 -24.26
C SER A 976 34.66 28.24 -25.28
N PRO A 977 33.59 27.86 -26.01
CA PRO A 977 33.56 26.65 -26.85
C PRO A 977 34.70 26.60 -27.88
N GLY A 978 34.97 27.71 -28.59
CA GLY A 978 36.03 27.78 -29.59
C GLY A 978 37.44 27.56 -29.05
N THR A 979 37.71 27.90 -27.78
CA THR A 979 39.01 27.64 -27.14
C THR A 979 39.24 26.15 -26.93
N TYR A 980 38.16 25.38 -26.76
CA TYR A 980 38.18 23.94 -26.53
C TYR A 980 37.92 23.12 -27.78
N GLY A 981 37.90 23.76 -28.96
CA GLY A 981 37.70 23.10 -30.25
C GLY A 981 36.24 22.79 -30.59
N PHE A 982 35.28 23.36 -29.86
CA PHE A 982 33.87 23.28 -30.18
C PHE A 982 33.44 24.43 -31.09
N GLN A 983 32.51 24.16 -32.01
CA GLN A 983 31.98 25.18 -32.93
C GLN A 983 31.35 26.36 -32.18
N ASP A 984 30.36 26.07 -31.34
CA ASP A 984 29.70 27.03 -30.46
C ASP A 984 28.96 26.32 -29.32
N ALA A 985 28.40 27.07 -28.37
CA ALA A 985 27.77 26.54 -27.16
C ALA A 985 26.38 25.89 -27.39
N THR A 986 25.82 26.02 -28.60
CA THR A 986 24.45 25.61 -28.94
C THR A 986 24.39 24.57 -30.06
N SER A 987 25.51 24.36 -30.75
CA SER A 987 25.63 23.40 -31.83
C SER A 987 25.39 21.96 -31.36
N TYR A 988 24.54 21.24 -32.10
CA TYR A 988 24.24 19.84 -31.83
C TYR A 988 24.20 18.97 -33.08
N GLY A 989 24.62 17.70 -32.95
CA GLY A 989 24.65 16.73 -34.04
C GLY A 989 25.68 15.63 -33.82
N SER A 990 25.97 14.83 -34.84
CA SER A 990 26.85 13.66 -34.71
C SER A 990 28.36 13.96 -34.73
N ALA A 991 28.76 15.18 -35.05
CA ALA A 991 30.17 15.55 -35.12
C ALA A 991 30.76 15.87 -33.73
N SER A 992 31.97 15.39 -33.45
CA SER A 992 32.61 15.48 -32.13
C SER A 992 33.06 16.91 -31.75
N ASN A 993 33.15 17.82 -32.72
CA ASN A 993 33.42 19.24 -32.50
C ASN A 993 32.15 20.06 -32.21
N LEU A 994 31.00 19.41 -32.05
CA LEU A 994 29.76 20.04 -31.58
C LEU A 994 29.65 19.87 -30.07
N MET A 995 29.02 20.83 -29.39
CA MET A 995 28.91 20.81 -27.92
C MET A 995 27.94 19.72 -27.45
N TRP A 996 26.85 19.55 -28.19
CA TRP A 996 25.78 18.62 -27.88
C TRP A 996 25.65 17.57 -28.97
N CYS A 997 25.15 16.38 -28.66
CA CYS A 997 24.91 15.34 -29.66
C CYS A 997 23.47 15.33 -30.18
N ASN A 998 22.54 15.70 -29.30
CA ASN A 998 21.17 16.07 -29.58
C ASN A 998 20.91 17.41 -28.87
N ASP A 999 19.68 17.85 -28.80
CA ASP A 999 19.32 19.13 -28.19
C ASP A 999 19.43 19.17 -26.65
N TYR A 1000 19.79 18.08 -25.98
CA TYR A 1000 19.83 18.00 -24.51
C TYR A 1000 21.09 17.34 -23.92
N HIS A 1001 21.74 16.43 -24.64
CA HIS A 1001 22.85 15.61 -24.15
C HIS A 1001 24.18 16.05 -24.77
N VAL A 1002 25.24 16.05 -23.96
CA VAL A 1002 26.58 16.48 -24.37
C VAL A 1002 27.21 15.51 -25.38
N SER A 1003 28.07 16.01 -26.25
CA SER A 1003 28.72 15.19 -27.28
C SER A 1003 29.86 14.32 -26.75
N SER A 1004 30.30 13.33 -27.54
CA SER A 1004 31.51 12.55 -27.25
C SER A 1004 32.77 13.40 -27.11
N GLY A 1005 32.81 14.59 -27.74
CA GLY A 1005 33.88 15.57 -27.53
C GLY A 1005 33.91 16.13 -26.11
N VAL A 1006 32.74 16.41 -25.52
CA VAL A 1006 32.62 16.82 -24.11
C VAL A 1006 32.98 15.66 -23.18
N HIS A 1007 32.56 14.43 -23.51
CA HIS A 1007 32.97 13.23 -22.77
C HIS A 1007 34.48 13.01 -22.72
N ASP A 1008 35.23 13.41 -23.76
CA ASP A 1008 36.70 13.35 -23.78
C ASP A 1008 37.32 14.26 -22.72
N TYR A 1009 36.78 15.47 -22.53
CA TYR A 1009 37.20 16.37 -21.46
C TYR A 1009 36.83 15.84 -20.08
N PHE A 1010 35.63 15.28 -19.92
CA PHE A 1010 35.24 14.63 -18.66
C PHE A 1010 36.19 13.48 -18.32
N ALA A 1011 36.50 12.63 -19.30
CA ALA A 1011 37.41 11.51 -19.12
C ALA A 1011 38.82 11.97 -18.75
N LYS A 1012 39.35 13.01 -19.43
CA LYS A 1012 40.67 13.58 -19.14
C LYS A 1012 40.75 14.16 -17.73
N ASP A 1013 39.72 14.88 -17.31
CA ASP A 1013 39.66 15.45 -15.95
C ASP A 1013 39.55 14.35 -14.89
N VAL A 1014 38.68 13.35 -15.09
CA VAL A 1014 38.54 12.23 -14.16
C VAL A 1014 39.84 11.44 -14.08
N ALA A 1015 40.49 11.14 -15.21
CA ALA A 1015 41.80 10.49 -15.22
C ALA A 1015 42.86 11.32 -14.47
N THR A 1016 42.78 12.65 -14.56
CA THR A 1016 43.66 13.57 -13.82
C THR A 1016 43.33 13.58 -12.32
N LEU A 1017 42.05 13.60 -11.94
CA LEU A 1017 41.57 13.53 -10.56
C LEU A 1017 42.00 12.23 -9.87
N LEU A 1018 42.02 11.15 -10.64
CA LEU A 1018 42.40 9.81 -10.21
C LEU A 1018 43.91 9.53 -10.36
N LYS A 1019 44.69 10.50 -10.83
CA LYS A 1019 46.13 10.36 -11.09
C LYS A 1019 46.89 10.07 -9.80
N GLY A 1020 47.75 9.04 -9.81
CA GLY A 1020 48.46 8.56 -8.62
C GLY A 1020 47.68 7.55 -7.76
N SER A 1021 46.41 7.31 -8.08
CA SER A 1021 45.57 6.24 -7.50
C SER A 1021 45.23 5.15 -8.54
N PHE A 1022 45.18 5.50 -9.84
CA PHE A 1022 44.72 4.61 -10.93
C PHE A 1022 45.65 4.56 -12.16
N THR A 1023 46.58 5.52 -12.28
CA THR A 1023 47.45 5.68 -13.45
C THR A 1023 48.90 5.89 -12.98
N ARG A 1024 49.85 5.06 -13.44
CA ARG A 1024 51.29 5.31 -13.21
C ARG A 1024 51.74 6.55 -13.99
N ARG A 1025 52.81 7.18 -13.47
CA ARG A 1025 53.43 8.41 -14.00
C ARG A 1025 53.50 8.47 -15.51
#